data_AF-A0A0A2DL03-F1
#
_entry.id   AF-A0A0A2DL03-F1
#
_cell.length_a   1.000
_cell.length_b   1.000
_cell.length_c   1.000
_cell.angle_alpha   90.00
_cell.angle_beta   90.00
_cell.angle_gamma   90.00
#
_symmetry.space_group_name_H-M   'P 1'
#
loop_
_entity.id
_entity.type
_entity.pdbx_description
1 polymer ?
#
loop_
_entity_poly.entity_id
_entity_poly.type
_entity_poly.pdbx_seq_one_letter_code
_entity_poly.pdbx_strand_id
1 'polypeptide(L)'
;MKLSRLASILGIQRIDHDREIEVLLTDSRQLTFPSSTLFFALITPTGDGHLYIDELYHAGVRAFVVEKLQKEESEYPEAQFLIVPDVLDALQKIGAERRQSFKGKVVAITGSNGKTTIKEYLYQLLTTAGVNADRSPRSFNSQIGVPLSLWQADPEAEVCLVEVGISKPGEMERLAKIVDPDIVLITNIGEAHQENFSSLQQKAEEKCKLATHSSAALLLYNGRDKVLSEAVSVISQPPLCRSYTEHRSRLTPPVSVAELLLPENLSAIMALLDELVPSLSPDTTIWSQLEPVEMRLEIFNGIYDTTIIDDAYNNDASALLLALEQLKRVSEKSQTPSCLILSDMTGMSAPHLREALLSQVSDMIRKMPPDKLIFVGKQLAALTAELSGMTSTPLCFESTNHFLETFDPQTLKGYTILLKGARTFKFEKISALFHPKRHQSILDINLTALLDNLKYYRSLVPSETRFVAMVKAFGYGSGDVEIARLLEAHHCHYLAVALIDEGVKLREEGIRMPIMVMNPESSALSHMCKHSLEPEVYSLALLDKLIESCRRLGITHYPIHIKLDTGMHRLGFDTHEEFLLLLDKLKSTNRVRVKSIFTHLAAADDITADEKTLGQLHTFQTWAEELEKTLGYTVLKHALNSAGISRFPKYSMDMVRLGIGLYGYPPYEDKGTLKTSLRAVASLKSIILQIKQIPAGDSVGYGTHATADTPRRIGIVPIGYADGIDRRLGNGNMSVRLQDGSLAPTIGNICMDAMMIDLTQASSVSEGEEVVIFDEQLPLQRLSSTLGTIPYEIITSISSRIARHYFRE
;
A
#
# COMPACT_ATOMS: atom_id res chain seq x y z
N MET A 1 22.21 16.79 5.06
CA MET A 1 22.98 18.05 4.84
C MET A 1 22.86 18.93 6.09
N LYS A 2 23.89 19.70 6.47
CA LYS A 2 23.75 20.64 7.61
C LYS A 2 22.76 21.77 7.32
N LEU A 3 22.02 22.21 8.34
CA LEU A 3 21.06 23.31 8.25
C LEU A 3 21.73 24.62 7.85
N SER A 4 22.94 24.89 8.33
CA SER A 4 23.76 26.03 7.92
C SER A 4 24.04 26.07 6.41
N ARG A 5 24.27 24.90 5.78
CA ARG A 5 24.42 24.80 4.32
C ARG A 5 23.11 25.09 3.61
N LEU A 6 21.99 24.56 4.11
CA LEU A 6 20.65 24.83 3.55
C LEU A 6 20.29 26.31 3.65
N ALA A 7 20.55 26.95 4.80
CA ALA A 7 20.37 28.38 4.99
C ALA A 7 21.20 29.20 4.00
N SER A 8 22.46 28.82 3.77
CA SER A 8 23.31 29.47 2.77
C SER A 8 22.75 29.39 1.35
N ILE A 9 22.16 28.25 0.95
CA ILE A 9 21.51 28.09 -0.37
C ILE A 9 20.31 29.05 -0.49
N LEU A 10 19.61 29.27 0.63
CA LEU A 10 18.46 30.17 0.71
C LEU A 10 18.84 31.65 0.94
N GLY A 11 20.14 31.97 1.05
CA GLY A 11 20.62 33.33 1.31
C GLY A 11 20.45 33.82 2.75
N ILE A 12 20.26 32.90 3.71
CA ILE A 12 20.04 33.18 5.12
C ILE A 12 21.37 33.02 5.88
N GLN A 13 21.79 34.08 6.57
CA GLN A 13 23.10 34.14 7.24
C GLN A 13 23.07 33.76 8.74
N ARG A 14 21.93 33.97 9.40
CA ARG A 14 21.81 33.72 10.85
C ARG A 14 21.32 32.31 11.11
N ILE A 15 22.16 31.50 11.75
CA ILE A 15 21.84 30.17 12.25
C ILE A 15 22.32 30.10 13.69
N ASP A 16 21.37 30.07 14.61
CA ASP A 16 21.64 29.99 16.04
C ASP A 16 21.75 28.52 16.48
N HIS A 17 21.08 27.61 15.77
CA HIS A 17 21.04 26.18 16.08
C HIS A 17 21.28 25.29 14.84
N ASP A 18 22.54 25.08 14.48
CA ASP A 18 22.92 24.20 13.37
C ASP A 18 22.72 22.71 13.71
N ARG A 19 22.28 21.92 12.72
CA ARG A 19 21.98 20.49 12.87
C ARG A 19 22.01 19.77 11.53
N GLU A 20 22.10 18.45 11.57
CA GLU A 20 21.95 17.65 10.35
C GLU A 20 20.47 17.48 9.98
N ILE A 21 20.18 17.77 8.72
CA ILE A 21 18.87 17.55 8.11
C ILE A 21 18.99 16.32 7.20
N GLU A 22 18.14 15.35 7.46
CA GLU A 22 18.01 14.10 6.72
C GLU A 22 16.69 14.05 5.93
N VAL A 23 15.63 14.66 6.48
CA VAL A 23 14.28 14.60 5.90
C VAL A 23 13.78 16.01 5.57
N LEU A 24 13.31 16.20 4.34
CA LEU A 24 12.49 17.35 3.97
C LEU A 24 11.02 16.94 4.08
N LEU A 25 10.24 17.69 4.87
CA LEU A 25 8.85 17.38 5.16
C LEU A 25 7.94 18.51 4.69
N THR A 26 6.88 18.17 3.95
CA THR A 26 5.85 19.14 3.48
C THR A 26 4.45 18.84 4.02
N ASP A 27 4.27 17.66 4.63
CA ASP A 27 3.00 17.17 5.19
C ASP A 27 3.26 16.72 6.63
N SER A 28 2.67 17.42 7.60
CA SER A 28 2.90 17.17 9.03
C SER A 28 2.58 15.74 9.46
N ARG A 29 1.65 15.08 8.77
CA ARG A 29 1.22 13.70 9.05
C ARG A 29 2.27 12.64 8.72
N GLN A 30 3.33 13.02 7.99
CA GLN A 30 4.39 12.12 7.54
C GLN A 30 5.66 12.23 8.41
N LEU A 31 5.58 12.91 9.57
CA LEU A 31 6.72 13.10 10.45
C LEU A 31 7.24 11.76 11.02
N THR A 32 8.49 11.43 10.72
CA THR A 32 9.15 10.20 11.19
C THR A 32 10.37 10.47 12.06
N PHE A 33 11.19 11.47 11.71
CA PHE A 33 12.44 11.81 12.41
C PHE A 33 12.46 13.30 12.81
N PRO A 34 11.82 13.67 13.93
CA PRO A 34 11.61 15.08 14.26
C PRO A 34 12.88 15.92 14.34
N SER A 35 13.93 15.40 14.99
CA SER A 35 15.18 16.13 15.21
C SER A 35 16.00 16.40 13.94
N SER A 36 15.87 15.56 12.91
CA SER A 36 16.59 15.69 11.62
C SER A 36 15.66 16.14 10.47
N THR A 37 14.44 16.57 10.78
CA THR A 37 13.47 17.07 9.81
C THR A 37 13.61 18.58 9.61
N LEU A 38 13.59 19.02 8.34
CA LEU A 38 13.30 20.39 7.94
C LEU A 38 11.89 20.44 7.36
N PHE A 39 10.98 21.13 8.05
CA PHE A 39 9.60 21.27 7.61
C PHE A 39 9.41 22.51 6.72
N PHE A 40 8.76 22.33 5.56
CA PHE A 40 8.41 23.39 4.62
C PHE A 40 6.93 23.71 4.77
N ALA A 41 6.61 24.87 5.35
CA ALA A 41 5.25 25.34 5.57
C ALA A 41 4.62 25.88 4.26
N LEU A 42 4.30 24.99 3.33
CA LEU A 42 3.72 25.34 2.03
C LEU A 42 2.27 25.83 2.17
N ILE A 43 1.91 26.86 1.40
CA ILE A 43 0.52 27.29 1.21
C ILE A 43 0.00 26.66 -0.08
N THR A 44 -1.12 25.94 0.01
CA THR A 44 -1.78 25.26 -1.11
C THR A 44 -3.24 25.73 -1.24
N PRO A 45 -3.93 25.47 -2.36
CA PRO A 45 -5.35 25.83 -2.48
C PRO A 45 -6.26 25.22 -1.41
N THR A 46 -5.81 24.14 -0.76
CA THR A 46 -6.60 23.35 0.20
C THR A 46 -6.11 23.47 1.65
N GLY A 47 -5.02 24.21 1.92
CA GLY A 47 -4.47 24.30 3.28
C GLY A 47 -3.19 25.13 3.39
N ASP A 48 -2.88 25.51 4.63
CA ASP A 48 -1.72 26.33 5.00
C ASP A 48 -0.82 25.55 5.98
N GLY A 49 0.39 25.22 5.55
CA GLY A 49 1.38 24.48 6.32
C GLY A 49 1.81 25.19 7.62
N HIS A 50 1.68 26.52 7.70
CA HIS A 50 2.10 27.28 8.88
C HIS A 50 1.29 26.92 10.12
N LEU A 51 0.04 26.46 9.94
CA LEU A 51 -0.85 26.08 11.04
C LEU A 51 -0.36 24.86 11.84
N TYR A 52 0.57 24.08 11.29
CA TYR A 52 1.09 22.85 11.91
C TYR A 52 2.43 23.04 12.63
N ILE A 53 2.98 24.26 12.66
CA ILE A 53 4.29 24.55 13.28
C ILE A 53 4.28 24.22 14.77
N ASP A 54 3.24 24.64 15.51
CA ASP A 54 3.11 24.36 16.94
C ASP A 54 3.16 22.86 17.22
N GLU A 55 2.32 22.09 16.52
CA GLU A 55 2.21 20.64 16.64
C GLU A 55 3.56 19.96 16.34
N LEU A 56 4.18 20.32 15.22
CA LEU A 56 5.47 19.74 14.80
C LEU A 56 6.61 20.10 15.74
N TYR A 57 6.63 21.33 16.27
CA TYR A 57 7.60 21.74 17.27
C TYR A 57 7.48 20.89 18.54
N HIS A 58 6.25 20.65 19.02
CA HIS A 58 5.98 19.80 20.19
C HIS A 58 6.31 18.33 19.91
N ALA A 59 6.18 17.89 18.65
CA ALA A 59 6.60 16.57 18.20
C ALA A 59 8.14 16.43 18.07
N GLY A 60 8.90 17.50 18.25
CA GLY A 60 10.37 17.49 18.28
C GLY A 60 11.05 18.06 17.03
N VAL A 61 10.29 18.61 16.07
CA VAL A 61 10.85 19.34 14.93
C VAL A 61 11.44 20.66 15.41
N ARG A 62 12.58 21.02 14.85
CA ARG A 62 13.35 22.20 15.26
C ARG A 62 13.89 23.01 14.09
N ALA A 63 13.56 22.65 12.86
CA ALA A 63 13.95 23.43 11.70
C ALA A 63 12.74 23.60 10.78
N PHE A 64 12.44 24.86 10.44
CA PHE A 64 11.23 25.23 9.71
C PHE A 64 11.59 26.22 8.60
N VAL A 65 11.04 26.05 7.41
CA VAL A 65 11.06 27.02 6.32
C VAL A 65 9.66 27.62 6.21
N VAL A 66 9.57 28.94 6.37
CA VAL A 66 8.29 29.66 6.50
C VAL A 66 8.32 30.96 5.69
N GLU A 67 7.15 31.43 5.27
CA GLU A 67 7.02 32.77 4.66
C GLU A 67 6.99 33.87 5.73
N LYS A 68 6.40 33.53 6.87
CA LYS A 68 6.24 34.41 8.03
C LYS A 68 6.11 33.59 9.30
N LEU A 69 6.45 34.21 10.43
CA LEU A 69 6.18 33.66 11.74
C LEU A 69 4.76 34.02 12.19
N GLN A 70 4.02 33.06 12.72
CA GLN A 70 2.70 33.28 13.31
C GLN A 70 2.78 33.74 14.78
N LYS A 71 3.89 33.45 15.45
CA LYS A 71 4.19 33.75 16.85
C LYS A 71 5.66 34.20 17.01
N GLU A 72 6.05 34.71 18.17
CA GLU A 72 7.42 35.15 18.38
C GLU A 72 8.41 33.97 18.40
N GLU A 73 9.64 34.15 17.88
CA GLU A 73 10.68 33.11 17.93
C GLU A 73 11.01 32.67 19.38
N SER A 74 10.82 33.58 20.34
CA SER A 74 11.00 33.33 21.78
C SER A 74 10.08 32.21 22.32
N GLU A 75 8.96 31.94 21.64
CA GLU A 75 8.02 30.88 22.01
C GLU A 75 8.48 29.47 21.57
N TYR A 76 9.50 29.39 20.70
CA TYR A 76 10.04 28.15 20.16
C TYR A 76 11.54 28.02 20.45
N PRO A 77 11.95 27.86 21.72
CA PRO A 77 13.35 27.70 22.06
C PRO A 77 13.99 26.55 21.29
N GLU A 78 15.24 26.72 20.86
CA GLU A 78 16.00 25.76 20.05
C GLU A 78 15.47 25.51 18.62
N ALA A 79 14.35 26.12 18.22
CA ALA A 79 13.89 26.07 16.84
C ALA A 79 14.66 27.08 15.98
N GLN A 80 14.95 26.69 14.75
CA GLN A 80 15.49 27.56 13.72
C GLN A 80 14.43 27.77 12.64
N PHE A 81 14.05 29.03 12.43
CA PHE A 81 13.17 29.42 11.33
C PHE A 81 14.00 30.00 10.19
N LEU A 82 13.81 29.46 9.00
CA LEU A 82 14.36 29.93 7.74
C LEU A 82 13.25 30.72 7.03
N ILE A 83 13.21 32.03 7.29
CA ILE A 83 12.18 32.90 6.71
C ILE A 83 12.56 33.23 5.28
N VAL A 84 11.70 32.88 4.33
CA VAL A 84 11.91 33.05 2.90
C VAL A 84 10.70 33.73 2.25
N PRO A 85 10.84 34.42 1.12
CA PRO A 85 9.69 35.04 0.44
C PRO A 85 8.68 34.02 -0.13
N ASP A 86 9.16 32.83 -0.52
CA ASP A 86 8.36 31.76 -1.13
C ASP A 86 8.95 30.41 -0.69
N VAL A 87 8.15 29.61 0.02
CA VAL A 87 8.58 28.31 0.57
C VAL A 87 8.74 27.25 -0.53
N LEU A 88 7.95 27.33 -1.60
CA LEU A 88 8.08 26.40 -2.73
C LEU A 88 9.39 26.67 -3.49
N ASP A 89 9.70 27.93 -3.76
CA ASP A 89 10.98 28.32 -4.37
C ASP A 89 12.18 27.86 -3.52
N ALA A 90 12.09 27.98 -2.19
CA ALA A 90 13.11 27.48 -1.27
C ALA A 90 13.30 25.96 -1.37
N LEU A 91 12.20 25.18 -1.40
CA LEU A 91 12.25 23.73 -1.59
C LEU A 91 12.90 23.37 -2.94
N GLN A 92 12.55 24.10 -4.00
CA GLN A 92 13.07 23.90 -5.35
C GLN A 92 14.57 24.20 -5.44
N LYS A 93 15.06 25.27 -4.80
CA LYS A 93 16.48 25.59 -4.71
C LYS A 93 17.29 24.51 -4.00
N ILE A 94 16.75 23.96 -2.91
CA ILE A 94 17.39 22.86 -2.18
C ILE A 94 17.45 21.59 -3.05
N GLY A 95 16.38 21.27 -3.77
CA GLY A 95 16.36 20.18 -4.75
C GLY A 95 17.38 20.37 -5.87
N ALA A 96 17.50 21.58 -6.40
CA ALA A 96 18.47 21.93 -7.44
C ALA A 96 19.92 21.82 -6.96
N GLU A 97 20.25 22.30 -5.75
CA GLU A 97 21.57 22.10 -5.16
C GLU A 97 21.88 20.61 -4.99
N ARG A 98 20.91 19.82 -4.55
CA ARG A 98 21.08 18.38 -4.41
C ARG A 98 21.40 17.72 -5.74
N ARG A 99 20.69 18.09 -6.81
CA ARG A 99 21.00 17.66 -8.18
C ARG A 99 22.42 18.02 -8.60
N GLN A 100 22.91 19.23 -8.31
CA GLN A 100 24.28 19.65 -8.63
C GLN A 100 25.33 18.81 -7.89
N SER A 101 25.01 18.32 -6.69
CA SER A 101 25.91 17.44 -5.93
C SER A 101 25.90 15.97 -6.39
N PHE A 102 24.91 15.58 -7.20
CA PHE A 102 24.74 14.21 -7.69
C PHE A 102 25.67 13.94 -8.87
N LYS A 103 26.46 12.86 -8.78
CA LYS A 103 27.50 12.53 -9.77
C LYS A 103 27.04 11.55 -10.85
N GLY A 104 25.99 10.77 -10.58
CA GLY A 104 25.42 9.84 -11.54
C GLY A 104 24.66 10.54 -12.67
N LYS A 105 24.20 9.75 -13.65
CA LYS A 105 23.35 10.25 -14.73
C LYS A 105 21.92 10.45 -14.26
N VAL A 106 21.30 11.57 -14.59
CA VAL A 106 19.88 11.84 -14.34
C VAL A 106 19.11 11.72 -15.65
N VAL A 107 18.11 10.84 -15.67
CA VAL A 107 17.19 10.66 -16.79
C VAL A 107 15.83 11.23 -16.40
N ALA A 108 15.41 12.30 -17.08
CA ALA A 108 14.10 12.88 -16.86
C ALA A 108 13.08 12.31 -17.86
N ILE A 109 11.98 11.76 -17.35
CA ILE A 109 10.92 11.14 -18.15
C ILE A 109 9.67 12.02 -18.08
N THR A 110 9.25 12.59 -19.21
CA THR A 110 8.02 13.36 -19.33
C THR A 110 7.14 12.87 -20.49
N GLY A 111 5.92 13.42 -20.56
CA GLY A 111 4.90 13.11 -21.55
C GLY A 111 3.51 13.07 -20.92
N SER A 112 2.48 12.88 -21.74
CA SER A 112 1.11 12.75 -21.23
C SER A 112 0.88 11.37 -20.63
N ASN A 113 1.32 10.29 -21.29
CA ASN A 113 1.13 8.91 -20.86
C ASN A 113 2.45 8.10 -20.84
N GLY A 114 2.50 6.98 -20.12
CA GLY A 114 3.62 6.02 -20.15
C GLY A 114 4.84 6.34 -19.26
N LYS A 115 4.90 7.52 -18.63
CA LYS A 115 6.04 7.95 -17.79
C LYS A 115 6.39 6.95 -16.68
N THR A 116 5.41 6.64 -15.83
CA THR A 116 5.60 5.74 -14.68
C THR A 116 5.92 4.32 -15.14
N THR A 117 5.24 3.82 -16.17
CA THR A 117 5.51 2.50 -16.76
C THR A 117 6.96 2.39 -17.22
N ILE A 118 7.44 3.35 -18.01
CA ILE A 118 8.82 3.34 -18.51
C ILE A 118 9.82 3.45 -17.36
N LYS A 119 9.58 4.36 -16.41
CA LYS A 119 10.44 4.53 -15.23
C LYS A 119 10.59 3.24 -14.42
N GLU A 120 9.49 2.55 -14.11
CA GLU A 120 9.51 1.34 -13.29
C GLU A 120 10.15 0.15 -14.01
N TYR A 121 9.78 -0.13 -15.26
CA TYR A 121 10.41 -1.22 -16.03
C TYR A 121 11.89 -0.95 -16.31
N LEU A 122 12.26 0.30 -16.65
CA LEU A 122 13.66 0.65 -16.84
C LEU A 122 14.47 0.50 -15.54
N TYR A 123 13.90 0.88 -14.39
CA TYR A 123 14.55 0.67 -13.10
C TYR A 123 14.82 -0.81 -12.81
N GLN A 124 13.84 -1.68 -13.02
CA GLN A 124 14.02 -3.12 -12.84
C GLN A 124 15.13 -3.64 -13.78
N LEU A 125 15.10 -3.25 -15.05
CA LEU A 125 16.10 -3.70 -16.03
C LEU A 125 17.51 -3.20 -15.71
N LEU A 126 17.66 -1.96 -15.25
CA LEU A 126 18.95 -1.41 -14.82
C LEU A 126 19.48 -2.14 -13.58
N THR A 127 18.65 -2.35 -12.57
CA THR A 127 19.07 -3.04 -11.34
C THR A 127 19.41 -4.50 -11.59
N THR A 128 18.63 -5.22 -12.41
CA THR A 128 18.96 -6.60 -12.82
C THR A 128 20.20 -6.66 -13.71
N ALA A 129 20.47 -5.62 -14.51
CA ALA A 129 21.73 -5.49 -15.25
C ALA A 129 22.94 -5.15 -14.37
N GLY A 130 22.75 -4.96 -13.06
CA GLY A 130 23.81 -4.67 -12.09
C GLY A 130 24.19 -3.20 -11.97
N VAL A 131 23.39 -2.29 -12.53
CA VAL A 131 23.57 -0.84 -12.37
C VAL A 131 22.97 -0.40 -11.04
N ASN A 132 23.71 0.38 -10.24
CA ASN A 132 23.12 1.03 -9.06
C ASN A 132 22.18 2.15 -9.51
N ALA A 133 20.93 1.81 -9.78
CA ALA A 133 19.90 2.76 -10.21
C ALA A 133 19.00 3.17 -9.04
N ASP A 134 18.55 4.42 -9.08
CA ASP A 134 17.51 4.97 -8.21
C ASP A 134 16.41 5.66 -9.03
N ARG A 135 15.27 5.97 -8.42
CA ARG A 135 14.14 6.61 -9.11
C ARG A 135 13.25 7.43 -8.19
N SER A 136 12.60 8.43 -8.79
CA SER A 136 11.50 9.15 -8.13
C SER A 136 10.42 8.20 -7.60
N PRO A 137 9.98 8.34 -6.34
CA PRO A 137 8.98 7.46 -5.75
C PRO A 137 7.59 7.74 -6.32
N ARG A 138 6.87 6.68 -6.69
CA ARG A 138 5.48 6.76 -7.18
C ARG A 138 5.31 7.82 -8.29
N SER A 139 4.37 8.75 -8.11
CA SER A 139 4.05 9.86 -9.02
C SER A 139 4.58 11.21 -8.53
N PHE A 140 5.75 11.25 -7.87
CA PHE A 140 6.38 12.49 -7.42
C PHE A 140 6.96 13.26 -8.63
N ASN A 141 6.07 13.83 -9.43
CA ASN A 141 6.39 14.42 -10.72
C ASN A 141 6.07 15.93 -10.81
N SER A 142 5.56 16.53 -9.74
CA SER A 142 5.09 17.91 -9.70
C SER A 142 6.17 18.89 -9.22
N GLN A 143 5.83 20.19 -9.18
CA GLN A 143 6.66 21.27 -8.62
C GLN A 143 7.17 21.00 -7.20
N ILE A 144 6.44 20.20 -6.41
CA ILE A 144 6.81 19.79 -5.04
C ILE A 144 7.47 18.40 -5.06
N GLY A 145 6.93 17.45 -5.84
CA GLY A 145 7.40 16.07 -5.83
C GLY A 145 8.82 15.89 -6.38
N VAL A 146 9.19 16.66 -7.40
CA VAL A 146 10.51 16.59 -8.03
C VAL A 146 11.65 16.97 -7.07
N PRO A 147 11.66 18.13 -6.39
CA PRO A 147 12.74 18.46 -5.45
C PRO A 147 12.84 17.47 -4.29
N LEU A 148 11.72 16.91 -3.81
CA LEU A 148 11.73 15.85 -2.79
C LEU A 148 12.35 14.56 -3.33
N SER A 149 12.08 14.21 -4.58
CA SER A 149 12.67 13.03 -5.23
C SER A 149 14.19 13.16 -5.33
N LEU A 150 14.68 14.34 -5.74
CA LEU A 150 16.11 14.61 -5.83
C LEU A 150 16.79 14.60 -4.46
N TRP A 151 16.12 15.11 -3.43
CA TRP A 151 16.61 15.03 -2.04
C TRP A 151 16.83 13.58 -1.60
N GLN A 152 15.84 12.72 -1.87
CA GLN A 152 15.83 11.31 -1.48
C GLN A 152 16.74 10.43 -2.32
N ALA A 153 17.21 10.93 -3.47
CA ALA A 153 18.05 10.16 -4.37
C ALA A 153 19.33 9.67 -3.65
N ASP A 154 19.63 8.37 -3.81
CA ASP A 154 20.87 7.76 -3.36
C ASP A 154 22.06 8.51 -3.96
N PRO A 155 22.93 9.15 -3.16
CA PRO A 155 24.07 9.91 -3.68
C PRO A 155 25.08 9.05 -4.46
N GLU A 156 25.07 7.73 -4.27
CA GLU A 156 25.97 6.78 -4.93
C GLU A 156 25.31 6.08 -6.13
N ALA A 157 24.08 6.44 -6.49
CA ALA A 157 23.42 5.90 -7.68
C ALA A 157 24.18 6.32 -8.95
N GLU A 158 24.40 5.36 -9.84
CA GLU A 158 24.97 5.58 -11.17
C GLU A 158 23.95 6.21 -12.12
N VAL A 159 22.66 5.88 -11.93
CA VAL A 159 21.55 6.40 -12.72
C VAL A 159 20.38 6.75 -11.81
N CYS A 160 19.80 7.94 -11.96
CA CYS A 160 18.56 8.34 -11.28
C CYS A 160 17.45 8.65 -12.29
N LEU A 161 16.32 7.95 -12.19
CA LEU A 161 15.16 8.12 -13.07
C LEU A 161 14.12 9.06 -12.44
N VAL A 162 13.94 10.25 -13.00
CA VAL A 162 13.06 11.30 -12.44
C VAL A 162 11.84 11.50 -13.34
N GLU A 163 10.64 11.26 -12.82
CA GLU A 163 9.40 11.58 -13.53
C GLU A 163 9.13 13.09 -13.44
N VAL A 164 8.80 13.72 -14.57
CA VAL A 164 8.53 15.16 -14.63
C VAL A 164 7.19 15.42 -15.32
N GLY A 165 6.27 16.04 -14.60
CA GLY A 165 4.91 16.35 -15.01
C GLY A 165 4.63 17.85 -14.98
N ILE A 166 3.75 18.30 -15.88
CA ILE A 166 3.25 19.67 -15.93
C ILE A 166 1.74 19.65 -16.10
N SER A 167 1.11 20.65 -15.50
CA SER A 167 -0.32 20.92 -15.57
C SER A 167 -0.62 22.27 -16.23
N LYS A 168 0.32 23.22 -16.21
CA LYS A 168 0.17 24.58 -16.74
C LYS A 168 1.44 25.06 -17.48
N PRO A 169 1.31 26.03 -18.41
CA PRO A 169 2.46 26.68 -19.04
C PRO A 169 3.40 27.35 -18.01
N GLY A 170 4.70 27.34 -18.28
CA GLY A 170 5.76 27.92 -17.44
C GLY A 170 6.27 26.99 -16.33
N GLU A 171 5.57 25.88 -16.05
CA GLU A 171 6.00 24.91 -15.04
C GLU A 171 7.24 24.13 -15.48
N MET A 172 7.38 23.83 -16.77
CA MET A 172 8.47 22.98 -17.25
C MET A 172 9.81 23.68 -17.16
N GLU A 173 9.85 24.99 -17.44
CA GLU A 173 11.08 25.77 -17.33
C GLU A 173 11.64 25.76 -15.90
N ARG A 174 10.77 25.83 -14.89
CA ARG A 174 11.18 25.74 -13.49
C ARG A 174 11.72 24.35 -13.17
N LEU A 175 11.02 23.30 -13.59
CA LEU A 175 11.44 21.91 -13.38
C LEU A 175 12.75 21.59 -14.10
N ALA A 176 12.98 22.14 -15.29
CA ALA A 176 14.23 21.96 -16.03
C ALA A 176 15.45 22.43 -15.24
N LYS A 177 15.33 23.60 -14.58
CA LYS A 177 16.40 24.17 -13.72
C LYS A 177 16.63 23.38 -12.44
N ILE A 178 15.63 22.62 -11.96
CA ILE A 178 15.72 21.81 -10.74
C ILE A 178 16.31 20.44 -11.05
N VAL A 179 15.78 19.78 -12.09
CA VAL A 179 16.17 18.40 -12.47
C VAL A 179 17.50 18.38 -13.19
N ASP A 180 17.79 19.41 -14.00
CA ASP A 180 18.97 19.53 -14.85
C ASP A 180 19.44 18.18 -15.44
N PRO A 181 18.59 17.47 -16.19
CA PRO A 181 18.86 16.08 -16.57
C PRO A 181 19.98 15.96 -17.59
N ASP A 182 20.66 14.81 -17.61
CA ASP A 182 21.62 14.44 -18.66
C ASP A 182 20.91 13.93 -19.92
N ILE A 183 19.82 13.19 -19.72
CA ILE A 183 18.97 12.63 -20.78
C ILE A 183 17.52 13.00 -20.51
N VAL A 184 16.81 13.48 -21.54
CA VAL A 184 15.36 13.69 -21.50
C VAL A 184 14.66 12.69 -22.39
N LEU A 185 13.62 12.04 -21.87
CA LEU A 185 12.69 11.23 -22.65
C LEU A 185 11.31 11.91 -22.67
N ILE A 186 10.76 12.14 -23.86
CA ILE A 186 9.38 12.58 -24.05
C ILE A 186 8.57 11.47 -24.72
N THR A 187 7.60 10.90 -23.99
CA THR A 187 6.85 9.70 -24.42
C THR A 187 5.78 9.99 -25.48
N ASN A 188 4.86 10.90 -25.22
CA ASN A 188 3.82 11.33 -26.15
C ASN A 188 3.15 12.64 -25.67
N ILE A 189 2.45 13.28 -26.59
CA ILE A 189 1.62 14.45 -26.36
C ILE A 189 0.14 14.06 -26.52
N GLY A 190 -0.55 14.01 -25.39
CA GLY A 190 -1.98 13.70 -25.31
C GLY A 190 -2.76 14.73 -24.51
N GLU A 191 -4.07 14.51 -24.41
CA GLU A 191 -5.05 15.48 -23.88
C GLU A 191 -4.98 15.72 -22.36
N ALA A 192 -4.25 14.92 -21.59
CA ALA A 192 -4.08 15.13 -20.15
C ALA A 192 -3.64 16.60 -19.84
N HIS A 193 -4.40 17.28 -18.98
CA HIS A 193 -4.23 18.71 -18.63
C HIS A 193 -4.36 19.70 -19.79
N GLN A 194 -4.98 19.32 -20.93
CA GLN A 194 -5.12 20.20 -22.09
C GLN A 194 -5.90 21.48 -21.80
N GLU A 195 -6.79 21.47 -20.80
CA GLU A 195 -7.61 22.62 -20.42
C GLU A 195 -6.81 23.88 -20.06
N ASN A 196 -5.54 23.73 -19.68
CA ASN A 196 -4.65 24.84 -19.33
C ASN A 196 -3.73 25.28 -20.49
N PHE A 197 -3.80 24.62 -21.65
CA PHE A 197 -2.97 24.90 -22.83
C PHE A 197 -3.84 25.31 -24.01
N SER A 198 -3.40 26.33 -24.75
CA SER A 198 -4.07 26.82 -25.95
C SER A 198 -4.08 25.82 -27.11
N SER A 199 -3.10 24.90 -27.17
CA SER A 199 -3.02 23.85 -28.19
C SER A 199 -2.17 22.65 -27.73
N LEU A 200 -2.27 21.51 -28.41
CA LEU A 200 -1.35 20.38 -28.20
C LEU A 200 0.10 20.78 -28.56
N GLN A 201 0.26 21.64 -29.56
CA GLN A 201 1.55 22.18 -29.97
C GLN A 201 2.21 22.98 -28.84
N GLN A 202 1.47 23.87 -28.17
CA GLN A 202 1.98 24.61 -27.01
C GLN A 202 2.39 23.67 -25.88
N LYS A 203 1.63 22.59 -25.64
CA LYS A 203 1.97 21.59 -24.63
C LYS A 203 3.24 20.81 -24.99
N ALA A 204 3.41 20.47 -26.28
CA ALA A 204 4.62 19.83 -26.78
C ALA A 204 5.84 20.74 -26.60
N GLU A 205 5.75 21.99 -27.04
CA GLU A 205 6.78 23.02 -26.85
C GLU A 205 7.12 23.23 -25.38
N GLU A 206 6.11 23.31 -24.51
CA GLU A 206 6.32 23.41 -23.06
C GLU A 206 7.08 22.19 -22.53
N LYS A 207 6.78 20.96 -22.98
CA LYS A 207 7.54 19.77 -22.56
C LYS A 207 8.97 19.75 -23.11
N CYS A 208 9.19 20.24 -24.33
CA CYS A 208 10.53 20.40 -24.91
C CYS A 208 11.40 21.39 -24.10
N LYS A 209 10.82 22.28 -23.28
CA LYS A 209 11.59 23.12 -22.34
C LYS A 209 12.40 22.31 -21.33
N LEU A 210 11.96 21.10 -20.99
CA LEU A 210 12.72 20.22 -20.10
C LEU A 210 14.13 19.93 -20.62
N ALA A 211 14.25 19.84 -21.95
CA ALA A 211 15.49 19.54 -22.65
C ALA A 211 16.25 20.81 -23.04
N THR A 212 15.54 21.87 -23.46
CA THR A 212 16.15 23.10 -23.98
C THR A 212 16.53 24.12 -22.90
N HIS A 213 16.00 23.99 -21.68
CA HIS A 213 16.30 24.86 -20.53
C HIS A 213 17.06 24.11 -19.43
N SER A 214 17.75 23.04 -19.80
CA SER A 214 18.67 22.28 -18.95
C SER A 214 19.98 22.01 -19.68
N SER A 215 20.91 21.35 -18.99
CA SER A 215 22.20 20.90 -19.53
C SER A 215 22.11 19.56 -20.27
N ALA A 216 20.91 19.12 -20.65
CA ALA A 216 20.72 17.81 -21.28
C ALA A 216 21.60 17.66 -22.53
N ALA A 217 22.23 16.48 -22.67
CA ALA A 217 23.03 16.14 -23.83
C ALA A 217 22.18 15.43 -24.91
N LEU A 218 21.15 14.70 -24.48
CA LEU A 218 20.31 13.86 -25.35
C LEU A 218 18.82 14.06 -25.04
N LEU A 219 18.04 14.27 -26.09
CA LEU A 219 16.58 14.22 -26.08
C LEU A 219 16.11 13.04 -26.92
N LEU A 220 15.50 12.06 -26.26
CA LEU A 220 14.77 10.96 -26.89
C LEU A 220 13.28 11.33 -26.97
N TYR A 221 12.69 11.18 -28.15
CA TYR A 221 11.29 11.53 -28.38
C TYR A 221 10.58 10.51 -29.27
N ASN A 222 9.25 10.50 -29.19
CA ASN A 222 8.41 9.66 -30.05
C ASN A 222 8.29 10.28 -31.45
N GLY A 223 9.06 9.77 -32.42
CA GLY A 223 9.01 10.26 -33.80
C GLY A 223 7.73 9.89 -34.56
N ARG A 224 6.84 9.04 -33.99
CA ARG A 224 5.51 8.78 -34.56
C ARG A 224 4.48 9.82 -34.14
N ASP A 225 4.74 10.56 -33.05
CA ASP A 225 3.92 11.68 -32.61
C ASP A 225 4.26 12.91 -33.46
N LYS A 226 3.35 13.30 -34.36
CA LYS A 226 3.57 14.40 -35.29
C LYS A 226 3.72 15.75 -34.59
N VAL A 227 2.93 15.99 -33.54
CA VAL A 227 2.96 17.26 -32.78
C VAL A 227 4.30 17.38 -32.05
N LEU A 228 4.74 16.29 -31.42
CA LEU A 228 6.04 16.25 -30.79
C LEU A 228 7.19 16.39 -31.80
N SER A 229 7.10 15.71 -32.95
CA SER A 229 8.12 15.77 -34.00
C SER A 229 8.26 17.19 -34.57
N GLU A 230 7.15 17.91 -34.75
CA GLU A 230 7.16 19.32 -35.15
C GLU A 230 7.79 20.21 -34.08
N ALA A 231 7.39 20.06 -32.81
CA ALA A 231 7.98 20.79 -31.69
C ALA A 231 9.48 20.52 -31.50
N VAL A 232 9.95 19.30 -31.77
CA VAL A 232 11.38 18.95 -31.73
C VAL A 232 12.14 19.48 -32.95
N SER A 233 11.51 19.55 -34.13
CA SER A 233 12.16 19.99 -35.37
C SER A 233 12.66 21.45 -35.34
N VAL A 234 12.08 22.28 -34.48
CA VAL A 234 12.46 23.70 -34.32
C VAL A 234 13.59 23.91 -33.29
N ILE A 235 14.04 22.84 -32.61
CA ILE A 235 15.16 22.89 -31.67
C ILE A 235 16.46 22.99 -32.49
N SER A 236 17.08 24.18 -32.49
CA SER A 236 18.24 24.51 -33.32
C SER A 236 19.60 24.43 -32.60
N GLN A 237 19.58 24.21 -31.29
CA GLN A 237 20.72 24.16 -30.38
C GLN A 237 20.60 22.91 -29.46
N PRO A 238 21.66 22.48 -28.73
CA PRO A 238 21.62 21.26 -27.91
C PRO A 238 20.36 21.14 -27.02
N PRO A 239 19.86 19.91 -26.75
CA PRO A 239 20.51 18.60 -26.91
C PRO A 239 20.46 17.95 -28.31
N LEU A 240 21.25 16.88 -28.49
CA LEU A 240 21.07 15.96 -29.62
C LEU A 240 19.68 15.32 -29.54
N CYS A 241 18.87 15.48 -30.59
CA CYS A 241 17.51 14.94 -30.62
C CYS A 241 17.46 13.64 -31.44
N ARG A 242 16.92 12.55 -30.88
CA ARG A 242 16.75 11.26 -31.57
C ARG A 242 15.35 10.70 -31.36
N SER A 243 14.76 10.21 -32.44
CA SER A 243 13.50 9.45 -32.39
C SER A 243 13.77 8.04 -31.85
N TYR A 244 13.19 7.69 -30.71
CA TYR A 244 13.32 6.32 -30.19
C TYR A 244 12.49 5.31 -30.99
N THR A 245 11.49 5.76 -31.76
CA THR A 245 10.68 4.88 -32.61
C THR A 245 11.40 4.42 -33.89
N GLU A 246 12.51 5.10 -34.23
CA GLU A 246 13.40 4.70 -35.32
C GLU A 246 14.65 3.98 -34.79
N HIS A 247 14.82 3.91 -33.47
CA HIS A 247 15.94 3.25 -32.83
C HIS A 247 15.84 1.73 -33.04
N ARG A 248 16.90 1.15 -33.60
CA ARG A 248 17.04 -0.31 -33.71
C ARG A 248 17.88 -0.79 -32.55
N SER A 249 17.21 -1.34 -31.54
CA SER A 249 17.92 -1.90 -30.39
C SER A 249 18.65 -3.18 -30.78
N ARG A 250 19.78 -3.38 -30.10
CA ARG A 250 20.58 -4.61 -30.13
C ARG A 250 20.05 -5.66 -29.15
N LEU A 251 19.16 -5.27 -28.24
CA LEU A 251 18.48 -6.16 -27.30
C LEU A 251 17.21 -6.73 -27.94
N THR A 252 16.90 -7.99 -27.65
CA THR A 252 15.65 -8.62 -28.09
C THR A 252 14.89 -9.14 -26.87
N PRO A 253 13.82 -8.45 -26.43
CA PRO A 253 13.02 -8.94 -25.32
C PRO A 253 12.25 -10.21 -25.72
N PRO A 254 12.03 -11.17 -24.81
CA PRO A 254 11.13 -12.29 -25.04
C PRO A 254 9.73 -11.81 -25.42
N VAL A 255 9.00 -12.61 -26.21
CA VAL A 255 7.62 -12.28 -26.64
C VAL A 255 6.72 -11.97 -25.45
N SER A 256 6.85 -12.74 -24.36
CA SER A 256 6.09 -12.53 -23.13
C SER A 256 6.30 -11.14 -22.53
N VAL A 257 7.50 -10.58 -22.59
CA VAL A 257 7.81 -9.23 -22.09
C VAL A 257 7.37 -8.16 -23.09
N ALA A 258 7.55 -8.41 -24.38
CA ALA A 258 7.09 -7.50 -25.42
C ALA A 258 5.55 -7.32 -25.39
N GLU A 259 4.82 -8.34 -24.95
CA GLU A 259 3.36 -8.28 -24.79
C GLU A 259 2.87 -7.50 -23.56
N LEU A 260 3.74 -7.23 -22.56
CA LEU A 260 3.39 -6.47 -21.35
C LEU A 260 3.36 -4.95 -21.59
N LEU A 261 3.97 -4.48 -22.68
CA LEU A 261 4.22 -3.07 -22.93
C LEU A 261 3.67 -2.64 -24.27
N LEU A 262 3.17 -1.39 -24.32
CA LEU A 262 2.90 -0.75 -25.60
C LEU A 262 4.21 -0.70 -26.43
N PRO A 263 4.16 -0.95 -27.75
CA PRO A 263 5.36 -0.97 -28.58
C PRO A 263 6.23 0.28 -28.45
N GLU A 264 5.61 1.45 -28.30
CA GLU A 264 6.30 2.73 -28.14
C GLU A 264 7.01 2.87 -26.79
N ASN A 265 6.39 2.38 -25.70
CA ASN A 265 7.03 2.35 -24.39
C ASN A 265 8.21 1.36 -24.38
N LEU A 266 8.05 0.21 -25.04
CA LEU A 266 9.11 -0.77 -25.21
C LEU A 266 10.28 -0.16 -26.00
N SER A 267 10.03 0.52 -27.12
CA SER A 267 11.06 1.22 -27.90
C SER A 267 11.79 2.28 -27.07
N ALA A 268 11.07 3.04 -26.25
CA ALA A 268 11.67 4.02 -25.35
C ALA A 268 12.58 3.38 -24.29
N ILE A 269 12.14 2.29 -23.67
CA ILE A 269 12.93 1.51 -22.69
C ILE A 269 14.18 0.94 -23.37
N MET A 270 14.05 0.35 -24.56
CA MET A 270 15.19 -0.22 -25.29
C MET A 270 16.21 0.86 -25.69
N ALA A 271 15.75 2.02 -26.15
CA ALA A 271 16.63 3.12 -26.50
C ALA A 271 17.40 3.66 -25.27
N LEU A 272 16.74 3.76 -24.11
CA LEU A 272 17.39 4.15 -22.87
C LEU A 272 18.36 3.08 -22.35
N LEU A 273 18.02 1.80 -22.45
CA LEU A 273 18.94 0.72 -22.04
C LEU A 273 20.20 0.68 -22.87
N ASP A 274 20.09 0.85 -24.20
CA ASP A 274 21.27 0.90 -25.07
C ASP A 274 22.18 2.09 -24.76
N GLU A 275 21.59 3.24 -24.39
CA GLU A 275 22.33 4.46 -24.04
C GLU A 275 22.97 4.37 -22.64
N LEU A 276 22.27 3.80 -21.67
CA LEU A 276 22.73 3.71 -20.28
C LEU A 276 23.66 2.52 -20.05
N VAL A 277 23.45 1.41 -20.75
CA VAL A 277 24.19 0.14 -20.58
C VAL A 277 24.63 -0.43 -21.93
N PRO A 278 25.55 0.25 -22.65
CA PRO A 278 26.02 -0.19 -23.97
C PRO A 278 26.80 -1.52 -23.95
N SER A 279 27.17 -2.01 -22.76
CA SER A 279 27.84 -3.32 -22.57
C SER A 279 26.87 -4.50 -22.43
N LEU A 280 25.57 -4.26 -22.30
CA LEU A 280 24.56 -5.31 -22.08
C LEU A 280 24.52 -6.31 -23.26
N SER A 281 24.42 -7.61 -22.99
CA SER A 281 24.37 -8.64 -24.04
C SER A 281 22.94 -8.80 -24.60
N PRO A 282 22.75 -9.17 -25.88
CA PRO A 282 21.42 -9.45 -26.44
C PRO A 282 20.68 -10.62 -25.75
N ASP A 283 21.41 -11.64 -25.29
CA ASP A 283 20.86 -12.89 -24.73
C ASP A 283 20.77 -12.88 -23.18
N THR A 284 20.55 -11.72 -22.57
CA THR A 284 20.59 -11.58 -21.10
C THR A 284 19.34 -12.12 -20.41
N THR A 285 19.52 -12.64 -19.20
CA THR A 285 18.44 -13.08 -18.30
C THR A 285 17.72 -11.94 -17.58
N ILE A 286 18.02 -10.66 -17.88
CA ILE A 286 17.38 -9.52 -17.19
C ILE A 286 15.85 -9.52 -17.33
N TRP A 287 15.34 -10.13 -18.41
CA TRP A 287 13.92 -10.21 -18.72
C TRP A 287 13.15 -11.16 -17.81
N SER A 288 13.79 -12.18 -17.24
CA SER A 288 13.11 -13.23 -16.46
C SER A 288 12.77 -12.80 -15.04
N GLN A 289 13.28 -11.65 -14.60
CA GLN A 289 13.05 -11.08 -13.26
C GLN A 289 12.12 -9.87 -13.30
N LEU A 290 11.50 -9.59 -14.45
CA LEU A 290 10.54 -8.51 -14.56
C LEU A 290 9.26 -8.85 -13.83
N GLU A 291 8.93 -8.03 -12.85
CA GLU A 291 7.65 -8.08 -12.17
C GLU A 291 6.66 -7.15 -12.87
N PRO A 292 5.38 -7.57 -13.01
CA PRO A 292 4.34 -6.69 -13.54
C PRO A 292 4.27 -5.40 -12.72
N VAL A 293 4.42 -4.26 -13.41
CA VAL A 293 4.22 -2.96 -12.78
C VAL A 293 2.72 -2.72 -12.63
N GLU A 294 2.21 -2.78 -11.40
CA GLU A 294 0.80 -2.44 -11.13
C GLU A 294 0.48 -1.04 -11.66
N MET A 295 -0.66 -0.93 -12.38
CA MET A 295 -1.49 0.29 -12.59
C MET A 295 -1.95 0.63 -14.03
N ARG A 296 -1.97 -0.25 -15.07
CA ARG A 296 -2.75 -0.01 -16.33
C ARG A 296 -3.16 -1.28 -17.09
N LEU A 297 -4.42 -1.33 -17.57
CA LEU A 297 -5.02 -2.37 -18.43
C LEU A 297 -4.96 -3.79 -17.87
N GLU A 298 -5.55 -3.99 -16.69
CA GLU A 298 -5.68 -5.33 -16.11
C GLU A 298 -6.68 -6.15 -16.94
N ILE A 299 -6.26 -7.34 -17.38
CA ILE A 299 -7.16 -8.29 -18.06
C ILE A 299 -7.41 -9.44 -17.12
N PHE A 300 -8.67 -9.63 -16.73
CA PHE A 300 -9.07 -10.74 -15.86
C PHE A 300 -10.33 -11.42 -16.37
N ASN A 301 -10.51 -12.69 -15.98
CA ASN A 301 -11.74 -13.43 -16.25
C ASN A 301 -12.77 -13.13 -15.17
N GLY A 302 -13.93 -12.61 -15.57
CA GLY A 302 -15.03 -12.23 -14.70
C GLY A 302 -16.05 -13.35 -14.47
N ILE A 303 -17.08 -13.08 -13.64
CA ILE A 303 -18.29 -13.91 -13.57
C ILE A 303 -19.05 -13.91 -14.90
N TYR A 304 -19.98 -14.86 -15.07
CA TYR A 304 -20.78 -15.02 -16.28
C TYR A 304 -19.94 -15.25 -17.55
N ASP A 305 -18.82 -15.95 -17.42
CA ASP A 305 -17.92 -16.25 -18.55
C ASP A 305 -17.44 -14.98 -19.30
N THR A 306 -17.27 -13.87 -18.57
CA THR A 306 -16.80 -12.60 -19.15
C THR A 306 -15.28 -12.47 -19.10
N THR A 307 -14.72 -11.69 -20.01
CA THR A 307 -13.32 -11.23 -19.93
C THR A 307 -13.33 -9.73 -19.75
N ILE A 308 -12.76 -9.21 -18.67
CA ILE A 308 -12.74 -7.78 -18.36
C ILE A 308 -11.38 -7.21 -18.73
N ILE A 309 -11.38 -6.08 -19.42
CA ILE A 309 -10.23 -5.22 -19.66
C ILE A 309 -10.48 -3.95 -18.84
N ASP A 310 -9.78 -3.82 -17.71
CA ASP A 310 -9.99 -2.74 -16.76
C ASP A 310 -9.05 -1.56 -17.02
N ASP A 311 -9.64 -0.44 -17.44
CA ASP A 311 -9.01 0.86 -17.63
C ASP A 311 -9.79 1.96 -16.89
N ALA A 312 -10.24 1.66 -15.67
CA ALA A 312 -11.13 2.52 -14.86
C ALA A 312 -10.51 3.81 -14.29
N TYR A 313 -9.26 4.16 -14.63
CA TYR A 313 -8.50 5.20 -13.92
C TYR A 313 -8.34 6.52 -14.69
N ASN A 314 -8.27 6.49 -16.02
CA ASN A 314 -8.11 7.69 -16.86
C ASN A 314 -8.89 7.57 -18.17
N ASN A 315 -9.67 8.60 -18.51
CA ASN A 315 -10.51 8.61 -19.71
C ASN A 315 -10.26 9.88 -20.54
N ASP A 316 -9.24 9.81 -21.39
CA ASP A 316 -8.91 10.77 -22.44
C ASP A 316 -9.09 10.14 -23.84
N ALA A 317 -9.30 10.96 -24.89
CA ALA A 317 -9.65 10.47 -26.22
C ALA A 317 -8.56 9.59 -26.83
N SER A 318 -7.28 9.96 -26.63
CA SER A 318 -6.13 9.20 -27.13
C SER A 318 -6.03 7.82 -26.49
N ALA A 319 -6.30 7.71 -25.19
CA ALA A 319 -6.32 6.44 -24.47
C ALA A 319 -7.54 5.58 -24.81
N LEU A 320 -8.64 6.15 -25.32
CA LEU A 320 -9.81 5.37 -25.74
C LEU A 320 -9.51 4.56 -27.00
N LEU A 321 -8.81 5.14 -27.97
CA LEU A 321 -8.44 4.42 -29.19
C LEU A 321 -7.60 3.16 -28.87
N LEU A 322 -6.59 3.30 -28.01
CA LEU A 322 -5.74 2.19 -27.59
C LEU A 322 -6.52 1.11 -26.84
N ALA A 323 -7.47 1.53 -25.99
CA ALA A 323 -8.32 0.60 -25.26
C ALA A 323 -9.25 -0.17 -26.22
N LEU A 324 -9.82 0.51 -27.23
CA LEU A 324 -10.64 -0.12 -28.29
C LEU A 324 -9.85 -1.12 -29.14
N GLU A 325 -8.60 -0.81 -29.50
CA GLU A 325 -7.71 -1.76 -30.18
C GLU A 325 -7.50 -3.02 -29.35
N GLN A 326 -7.29 -2.86 -28.04
CA GLN A 326 -7.12 -3.98 -27.13
C GLN A 326 -8.41 -4.80 -26.97
N LEU A 327 -9.57 -4.15 -26.86
CA LEU A 327 -10.88 -4.79 -26.84
C LEU A 327 -11.09 -5.66 -28.08
N LYS A 328 -10.81 -5.11 -29.27
CA LYS A 328 -10.91 -5.84 -30.53
C LYS A 328 -9.96 -7.05 -30.56
N ARG A 329 -8.71 -6.86 -30.18
CA ARG A 329 -7.70 -7.94 -30.16
C ARG A 329 -8.10 -9.09 -29.24
N VAL A 330 -8.56 -8.78 -28.04
CA VAL A 330 -8.93 -9.80 -27.03
C VAL A 330 -10.21 -10.52 -27.44
N SER A 331 -11.22 -9.79 -27.91
CA SER A 331 -12.49 -10.39 -28.37
C SER A 331 -12.31 -11.30 -29.60
N GLU A 332 -11.52 -10.89 -30.59
CA GLU A 332 -11.21 -11.72 -31.77
C GLU A 332 -10.43 -12.99 -31.39
N LYS A 333 -9.46 -12.88 -30.48
CA LYS A 333 -8.68 -14.02 -30.00
C LYS A 333 -9.54 -15.03 -29.23
N SER A 334 -10.45 -14.54 -28.40
CA SER A 334 -11.34 -15.37 -27.58
C SER A 334 -12.63 -15.78 -28.28
N GLN A 335 -12.88 -15.28 -29.49
CA GLN A 335 -14.12 -15.48 -30.26
C GLN A 335 -15.38 -15.09 -29.47
N THR A 336 -15.31 -14.01 -28.71
CA THR A 336 -16.36 -13.49 -27.83
C THR A 336 -16.91 -12.16 -28.36
N PRO A 337 -18.20 -11.85 -28.14
CA PRO A 337 -18.73 -10.53 -28.46
C PRO A 337 -18.12 -9.46 -27.55
N SER A 338 -17.93 -8.27 -28.11
CA SER A 338 -17.27 -7.13 -27.46
C SER A 338 -18.27 -6.14 -26.86
N CYS A 339 -17.99 -5.64 -25.66
CA CYS A 339 -18.78 -4.60 -25.00
C CYS A 339 -17.88 -3.46 -24.55
N LEU A 340 -18.24 -2.23 -24.89
CA LEU A 340 -17.60 -1.03 -24.34
C LEU A 340 -18.52 -0.38 -23.30
N ILE A 341 -18.02 -0.23 -22.08
CA ILE A 341 -18.63 0.60 -21.03
C ILE A 341 -17.76 1.86 -20.87
N LEU A 342 -18.30 3.01 -21.24
CA LEU A 342 -17.57 4.27 -21.32
C LEU A 342 -18.23 5.36 -20.46
N SER A 343 -17.45 6.04 -19.62
CA SER A 343 -17.95 7.22 -18.89
C SER A 343 -17.80 8.51 -19.70
N ASP A 344 -18.47 9.60 -19.27
CA ASP A 344 -18.09 10.94 -19.74
C ASP A 344 -16.58 11.21 -19.52
N MET A 345 -15.97 11.97 -20.42
CA MET A 345 -14.54 12.31 -20.41
C MET A 345 -14.25 13.63 -19.69
N THR A 346 -13.05 13.77 -19.13
CA THR A 346 -12.56 15.05 -18.59
C THR A 346 -12.47 16.11 -19.69
N GLY A 347 -13.00 17.31 -19.43
CA GLY A 347 -13.06 18.41 -20.41
C GLY A 347 -14.41 18.60 -21.10
N MET A 348 -15.33 17.62 -21.01
CA MET A 348 -16.69 17.73 -21.57
C MET A 348 -17.61 18.74 -20.86
N SER A 349 -17.16 19.34 -19.75
CA SER A 349 -17.86 20.44 -19.09
C SER A 349 -17.72 21.77 -19.83
N ALA A 350 -16.72 21.93 -20.70
CA ALA A 350 -16.54 23.12 -21.53
C ALA A 350 -17.25 22.94 -22.89
N PRO A 351 -18.24 23.80 -23.25
CA PRO A 351 -19.08 23.58 -24.44
C PRO A 351 -18.31 23.42 -25.76
N HIS A 352 -17.25 24.21 -25.95
CA HIS A 352 -16.42 24.21 -27.17
C HIS A 352 -15.52 22.97 -27.29
N LEU A 353 -15.07 22.39 -26.17
CA LEU A 353 -14.31 21.13 -26.16
C LEU A 353 -15.23 19.93 -26.25
N ARG A 354 -16.43 20.02 -25.66
CA ARG A 354 -17.41 18.94 -25.64
C ARG A 354 -17.79 18.48 -27.04
N GLU A 355 -18.13 19.39 -27.95
CA GLU A 355 -18.53 19.01 -29.31
C GLU A 355 -17.41 18.31 -30.08
N ALA A 356 -16.18 18.81 -29.97
CA ALA A 356 -15.01 18.19 -30.58
C ALA A 356 -14.73 16.79 -30.00
N LEU A 357 -14.78 16.63 -28.68
CA LEU A 357 -14.58 15.35 -28.01
C LEU A 357 -15.69 14.34 -28.35
N LEU A 358 -16.95 14.78 -28.40
CA LEU A 358 -18.07 13.93 -28.80
C LEU A 358 -17.88 13.42 -30.24
N SER A 359 -17.50 14.30 -31.17
CA SER A 359 -17.20 13.91 -32.56
C SER A 359 -16.05 12.90 -32.63
N GLN A 360 -14.96 13.13 -31.88
CA GLN A 360 -13.82 12.21 -31.86
C GLN A 360 -14.20 10.84 -31.28
N VAL A 361 -14.95 10.81 -30.18
CA VAL A 361 -15.44 9.57 -29.55
C VAL A 361 -16.35 8.81 -30.53
N SER A 362 -17.28 9.50 -31.18
CA SER A 362 -18.14 8.91 -32.22
C SER A 362 -17.31 8.29 -33.35
N ASP A 363 -16.34 9.02 -33.90
CA ASP A 363 -15.47 8.54 -34.97
C ASP A 363 -14.65 7.30 -34.56
N MET A 364 -14.11 7.28 -33.34
CA MET A 364 -13.36 6.13 -32.82
C MET A 364 -14.25 4.89 -32.69
N ILE A 365 -15.44 5.05 -32.12
CA ILE A 365 -16.42 3.96 -31.97
C ILE A 365 -16.87 3.46 -33.34
N ARG A 366 -17.10 4.32 -34.34
CA ARG A 366 -17.46 3.91 -35.71
C ARG A 366 -16.36 3.14 -36.41
N LYS A 367 -15.09 3.51 -36.20
CA LYS A 367 -13.93 2.81 -36.78
C LYS A 367 -13.74 1.42 -36.19
N MET A 368 -14.05 1.24 -34.90
CA MET A 368 -13.90 -0.01 -34.16
C MET A 368 -15.18 -0.30 -33.37
N PRO A 369 -16.26 -0.70 -34.06
CA PRO A 369 -17.57 -0.87 -33.44
C PRO A 369 -17.57 -2.04 -32.46
N PRO A 370 -17.88 -1.81 -31.15
CA PRO A 370 -18.17 -2.91 -30.24
C PRO A 370 -19.56 -3.49 -30.54
N ASP A 371 -19.79 -4.75 -30.19
CA ASP A 371 -21.11 -5.39 -30.36
C ASP A 371 -22.16 -4.77 -29.42
N LYS A 372 -21.74 -4.37 -28.22
CA LYS A 372 -22.59 -3.69 -27.23
C LYS A 372 -21.94 -2.39 -26.72
N LEU A 373 -22.74 -1.33 -26.62
CA LEU A 373 -22.28 -0.03 -26.15
C LEU A 373 -23.08 0.46 -24.95
N ILE A 374 -22.37 0.88 -23.90
CA ILE A 374 -22.92 1.39 -22.65
C ILE A 374 -22.24 2.69 -22.29
N PHE A 375 -23.03 3.75 -22.08
CA PHE A 375 -22.57 5.06 -21.64
C PHE A 375 -23.00 5.35 -20.21
N VAL A 376 -22.06 5.85 -19.39
CA VAL A 376 -22.30 6.24 -18.00
C VAL A 376 -21.91 7.71 -17.81
N GLY A 377 -22.91 8.58 -17.77
CA GLY A 377 -22.75 10.03 -17.74
C GLY A 377 -23.80 10.73 -18.58
N LYS A 378 -23.89 12.05 -18.46
CA LYS A 378 -24.93 12.87 -19.12
C LYS A 378 -24.50 13.36 -20.49
N GLN A 379 -23.20 13.51 -20.74
CA GLN A 379 -22.70 14.15 -21.96
C GLN A 379 -22.67 13.17 -23.14
N LEU A 380 -22.20 11.93 -22.93
CA LEU A 380 -22.14 10.91 -23.98
C LEU A 380 -23.50 10.45 -24.49
N ALA A 381 -24.57 10.62 -23.70
CA ALA A 381 -25.94 10.33 -24.14
C ALA A 381 -26.36 11.14 -25.38
N ALA A 382 -25.69 12.26 -25.68
CA ALA A 382 -25.91 13.02 -26.91
C ALA A 382 -25.52 12.23 -28.18
N LEU A 383 -24.61 11.26 -28.08
CA LEU A 383 -24.17 10.44 -29.22
C LEU A 383 -25.17 9.34 -29.60
N THR A 384 -26.17 9.05 -28.76
CA THR A 384 -27.10 7.93 -28.96
C THR A 384 -27.87 8.03 -30.28
N ALA A 385 -28.32 9.23 -30.67
CA ALA A 385 -29.01 9.43 -31.93
C ALA A 385 -28.08 9.20 -33.13
N GLU A 386 -26.83 9.65 -33.02
CA GLU A 386 -25.81 9.55 -34.06
C GLU A 386 -25.37 8.09 -34.29
N LEU A 387 -25.18 7.34 -33.20
CA LEU A 387 -24.70 5.96 -33.20
C LEU A 387 -25.84 4.93 -33.35
N SER A 388 -27.09 5.37 -33.48
CA SER A 388 -28.27 4.50 -33.60
C SER A 388 -28.26 3.54 -34.80
N GLY A 389 -27.45 3.83 -35.84
CA GLY A 389 -27.29 2.99 -37.03
C GLY A 389 -26.23 1.87 -36.92
N MET A 390 -25.66 1.65 -35.74
CA MET A 390 -24.66 0.60 -35.47
C MET A 390 -25.33 -0.72 -35.03
N THR A 391 -24.54 -1.77 -34.82
CA THR A 391 -24.98 -3.11 -34.38
C THR A 391 -25.80 -3.11 -33.08
N SER A 392 -25.62 -2.12 -32.19
CA SER A 392 -26.48 -1.90 -31.04
C SER A 392 -26.65 -0.42 -30.71
N THR A 393 -27.85 -0.04 -30.26
CA THR A 393 -28.11 1.30 -29.75
C THR A 393 -27.45 1.46 -28.36
N PRO A 394 -26.78 2.59 -28.08
CA PRO A 394 -26.10 2.78 -26.79
C PRO A 394 -27.09 2.80 -25.61
N LEU A 395 -26.83 1.98 -24.58
CA LEU A 395 -27.55 2.06 -23.31
C LEU A 395 -26.95 3.19 -22.47
N CYS A 396 -27.78 4.11 -21.98
CA CYS A 396 -27.30 5.31 -21.29
C CYS A 396 -27.74 5.33 -19.82
N PHE A 397 -26.80 5.65 -18.94
CA PHE A 397 -27.01 5.76 -17.50
C PHE A 397 -26.50 7.11 -17.00
N GLU A 398 -27.28 7.84 -16.21
CA GLU A 398 -26.88 9.18 -15.74
C GLU A 398 -25.63 9.19 -14.84
N SER A 399 -25.36 8.09 -14.13
CA SER A 399 -24.22 7.98 -13.20
C SER A 399 -23.87 6.53 -12.94
N THR A 400 -22.70 6.29 -12.34
CA THR A 400 -22.26 4.95 -11.91
C THR A 400 -23.26 4.32 -10.93
N ASN A 401 -23.82 5.07 -9.98
CA ASN A 401 -24.81 4.51 -9.05
C ASN A 401 -26.10 4.09 -9.79
N HIS A 402 -26.58 4.93 -10.73
CA HIS A 402 -27.74 4.59 -11.54
C HIS A 402 -27.48 3.31 -12.36
N PHE A 403 -26.29 3.15 -12.95
CA PHE A 403 -25.88 1.92 -13.61
C PHE A 403 -25.94 0.71 -12.65
N LEU A 404 -25.31 0.81 -11.47
CA LEU A 404 -25.26 -0.28 -10.48
C LEU A 404 -26.65 -0.70 -9.97
N GLU A 405 -27.60 0.23 -9.88
CA GLU A 405 -28.95 -0.02 -9.37
C GLU A 405 -29.89 -0.62 -10.42
N THR A 406 -29.64 -0.39 -11.72
CA THR A 406 -30.62 -0.69 -12.78
C THR A 406 -30.12 -1.64 -13.86
N PHE A 407 -28.81 -1.81 -14.02
CA PHE A 407 -28.24 -2.69 -15.03
C PHE A 407 -28.07 -4.11 -14.49
N ASP A 408 -28.56 -5.10 -15.23
CA ASP A 408 -28.32 -6.51 -14.94
C ASP A 408 -27.02 -7.00 -15.62
N PRO A 409 -25.97 -7.34 -14.83
CA PRO A 409 -24.69 -7.81 -15.37
C PRO A 409 -24.79 -9.13 -16.15
N GLN A 410 -25.80 -9.97 -15.91
CA GLN A 410 -25.99 -11.23 -16.64
C GLN A 410 -26.26 -11.01 -18.13
N THR A 411 -26.77 -9.83 -18.50
CA THR A 411 -27.00 -9.46 -19.90
C THR A 411 -25.71 -9.31 -20.70
N LEU A 412 -24.54 -9.38 -20.05
CA LEU A 412 -23.21 -9.40 -20.67
C LEU A 412 -22.53 -10.76 -20.55
N LYS A 413 -23.25 -11.84 -20.22
CA LYS A 413 -22.68 -13.19 -20.17
C LYS A 413 -21.95 -13.53 -21.47
N GLY A 414 -20.69 -14.00 -21.36
CA GLY A 414 -19.85 -14.38 -22.50
C GLY A 414 -19.17 -13.23 -23.24
N TYR A 415 -19.35 -11.97 -22.81
CA TYR A 415 -18.72 -10.82 -23.46
C TYR A 415 -17.28 -10.60 -23.01
N THR A 416 -16.46 -10.07 -23.92
CA THR A 416 -15.26 -9.31 -23.55
C THR A 416 -15.66 -7.86 -23.32
N ILE A 417 -15.44 -7.34 -22.12
CA ILE A 417 -15.91 -6.04 -21.67
C ILE A 417 -14.71 -5.14 -21.43
N LEU A 418 -14.69 -3.98 -22.07
CA LEU A 418 -13.77 -2.88 -21.77
C LEU A 418 -14.46 -1.89 -20.83
N LEU A 419 -13.86 -1.67 -19.66
CA LEU A 419 -14.27 -0.64 -18.71
C LEU A 419 -13.35 0.57 -18.85
N LYS A 420 -13.88 1.69 -19.35
CA LYS A 420 -13.10 2.93 -19.49
C LYS A 420 -13.82 4.11 -18.84
N GLY A 421 -13.23 4.65 -17.78
CA GLY A 421 -13.89 5.64 -16.93
C GLY A 421 -12.96 6.74 -16.44
N ALA A 422 -13.46 7.97 -16.39
CA ALA A 422 -12.78 9.06 -15.70
C ALA A 422 -12.81 8.80 -14.20
N ARG A 423 -11.74 9.17 -13.47
CA ARG A 423 -11.58 8.89 -12.04
C ARG A 423 -12.76 9.31 -11.17
N THR A 424 -13.48 10.37 -11.54
CA THR A 424 -14.68 10.86 -10.83
C THR A 424 -15.85 9.86 -10.84
N PHE A 425 -15.93 8.99 -11.85
CA PHE A 425 -16.98 7.99 -12.00
C PHE A 425 -16.71 6.69 -11.22
N LYS A 426 -15.48 6.48 -10.72
CA LYS A 426 -15.13 5.32 -9.88
C LYS A 426 -15.57 3.98 -10.49
N PHE A 427 -15.17 3.72 -11.73
CA PHE A 427 -15.52 2.49 -12.46
C PHE A 427 -15.00 1.20 -11.82
N GLU A 428 -14.08 1.29 -10.85
CA GLU A 428 -13.74 0.22 -9.90
C GLU A 428 -14.99 -0.48 -9.34
N LYS A 429 -16.08 0.28 -9.08
CA LYS A 429 -17.34 -0.28 -8.60
C LYS A 429 -18.09 -1.11 -9.65
N ILE A 430 -18.00 -0.72 -10.93
CA ILE A 430 -18.56 -1.49 -12.04
C ILE A 430 -17.71 -2.74 -12.28
N SER A 431 -16.38 -2.59 -12.24
CA SER A 431 -15.43 -3.70 -12.32
C SER A 431 -15.73 -4.77 -11.26
N ALA A 432 -16.01 -4.35 -10.02
CA ALA A 432 -16.39 -5.25 -8.93
C ALA A 432 -17.67 -6.08 -9.20
N LEU A 433 -18.58 -5.65 -10.08
CA LEU A 433 -19.75 -6.46 -10.46
C LEU A 433 -19.36 -7.70 -11.26
N PHE A 434 -18.29 -7.61 -12.04
CA PHE A 434 -17.83 -8.69 -12.91
C PHE A 434 -16.69 -9.49 -12.29
N HIS A 435 -16.14 -9.06 -11.17
CA HIS A 435 -15.17 -9.88 -10.45
C HIS A 435 -15.81 -11.22 -10.08
N PRO A 436 -15.11 -12.36 -10.28
CA PRO A 436 -15.50 -13.62 -9.68
C PRO A 436 -15.84 -13.38 -8.21
N LYS A 437 -17.10 -13.58 -7.79
CA LYS A 437 -17.39 -13.78 -6.36
C LYS A 437 -16.75 -15.10 -5.97
N ARG A 438 -15.43 -15.06 -5.78
CA ARG A 438 -14.56 -16.24 -5.76
C ARG A 438 -14.56 -16.96 -4.42
N HIS A 439 -15.46 -16.60 -3.52
CA HIS A 439 -15.45 -17.13 -2.17
C HIS A 439 -16.87 -17.46 -1.74
N GLN A 440 -17.19 -18.76 -1.78
CA GLN A 440 -18.40 -19.33 -1.17
C GLN A 440 -18.38 -19.16 0.36
N SER A 441 -17.17 -19.03 0.94
CA SER A 441 -16.91 -18.80 2.35
C SER A 441 -16.15 -17.49 2.52
N ILE A 442 -16.64 -16.58 3.38
CA ILE A 442 -16.12 -15.22 3.56
C ILE A 442 -15.82 -14.99 5.04
N LEU A 443 -14.64 -14.42 5.30
CA LEU A 443 -14.26 -13.86 6.59
C LEU A 443 -14.49 -12.35 6.56
N ASP A 444 -15.62 -11.92 7.13
CA ASP A 444 -15.98 -10.52 7.30
C ASP A 444 -15.13 -9.89 8.42
N ILE A 445 -14.51 -8.75 8.15
CA ILE A 445 -13.63 -8.00 9.05
C ILE A 445 -14.23 -6.61 9.31
N ASN A 446 -14.71 -6.40 10.53
CA ASN A 446 -15.35 -5.16 10.96
C ASN A 446 -14.31 -4.13 11.41
N LEU A 447 -14.02 -3.17 10.54
CA LEU A 447 -13.06 -2.10 10.81
C LEU A 447 -13.57 -1.11 11.87
N THR A 448 -14.89 -0.94 12.00
CA THR A 448 -15.48 -0.10 13.07
C THR A 448 -15.23 -0.74 14.44
N ALA A 449 -15.47 -2.03 14.58
CA ALA A 449 -15.18 -2.78 15.81
C ALA A 449 -13.69 -2.69 16.20
N LEU A 450 -12.77 -2.79 15.24
CA LEU A 450 -11.33 -2.68 15.49
C LEU A 450 -10.96 -1.30 16.06
N LEU A 451 -11.55 -0.23 15.54
CA LEU A 451 -11.35 1.13 16.07
C LEU A 451 -11.98 1.32 17.45
N ASP A 452 -13.16 0.77 17.69
CA ASP A 452 -13.83 0.86 18.98
C ASP A 452 -13.03 0.13 20.07
N ASN A 453 -12.48 -1.04 19.74
CA ASN A 453 -11.55 -1.76 20.62
C ASN A 453 -10.29 -0.92 20.90
N LEU A 454 -9.68 -0.30 19.89
CA LEU A 454 -8.53 0.58 20.07
C LEU A 454 -8.86 1.77 20.99
N LYS A 455 -10.02 2.42 20.80
CA LYS A 455 -10.48 3.53 21.67
C LYS A 455 -10.70 3.06 23.10
N TYR A 456 -11.32 1.89 23.29
CA TYR A 456 -11.53 1.32 24.61
C TYR A 456 -10.19 1.12 25.33
N TYR A 457 -9.21 0.49 24.71
CA TYR A 457 -7.90 0.29 25.32
C TYR A 457 -7.14 1.59 25.57
N ARG A 458 -7.27 2.60 24.71
CA ARG A 458 -6.74 3.95 24.96
C ARG A 458 -7.34 4.59 26.21
N SER A 459 -8.61 4.33 26.53
CA SER A 459 -9.26 4.87 27.72
C SER A 459 -8.77 4.27 29.05
N LEU A 460 -8.07 3.12 29.00
CA LEU A 460 -7.57 2.43 30.20
C LEU A 460 -6.21 2.95 30.66
N VAL A 461 -5.49 3.70 29.82
CA VAL A 461 -4.13 4.19 30.08
C VAL A 461 -4.09 5.71 29.99
N PRO A 462 -3.05 6.36 30.54
CA PRO A 462 -2.84 7.79 30.35
C PRO A 462 -2.79 8.19 28.87
N SER A 463 -3.28 9.39 28.55
CA SER A 463 -3.44 9.87 27.16
C SER A 463 -2.13 9.96 26.37
N GLU A 464 -1.01 10.13 27.06
CA GLU A 464 0.35 10.22 26.53
C GLU A 464 0.98 8.84 26.25
N THR A 465 0.39 7.75 26.76
CA THR A 465 0.87 6.40 26.52
C THR A 465 0.71 6.04 25.04
N ARG A 466 1.82 5.67 24.40
CA ARG A 466 1.85 5.27 22.99
C ARG A 466 1.35 3.83 22.82
N PHE A 467 0.96 3.50 21.59
CA PHE A 467 0.46 2.16 21.25
C PHE A 467 1.28 1.55 20.11
N VAL A 468 1.73 0.32 20.33
CA VAL A 468 2.16 -0.62 19.30
C VAL A 468 0.96 -1.51 18.97
N ALA A 469 0.45 -1.44 17.75
CA ALA A 469 -0.55 -2.39 17.29
C ALA A 469 0.13 -3.63 16.71
N MET A 470 -0.28 -4.81 17.19
CA MET A 470 0.27 -6.07 16.72
C MET A 470 -0.47 -6.51 15.45
N VAL A 471 0.24 -6.58 14.33
CA VAL A 471 -0.29 -6.96 13.00
C VAL A 471 0.39 -8.21 12.43
N LYS A 472 0.95 -9.02 13.32
CA LYS A 472 1.64 -10.29 13.03
C LYS A 472 0.70 -11.35 12.48
N ALA A 473 1.24 -12.35 11.79
CA ALA A 473 0.49 -13.48 11.27
C ALA A 473 -0.69 -13.00 10.41
N PHE A 474 -0.40 -12.11 9.45
CA PHE A 474 -1.40 -11.52 8.56
C PHE A 474 -2.53 -10.80 9.33
N GLY A 475 -2.18 -9.94 10.29
CA GLY A 475 -3.17 -9.27 11.15
C GLY A 475 -4.00 -10.27 11.97
N TYR A 476 -3.35 -11.27 12.56
CA TYR A 476 -4.00 -12.40 13.23
C TYR A 476 -5.04 -13.10 12.33
N GLY A 477 -4.72 -13.28 11.04
CA GLY A 477 -5.59 -13.89 10.03
C GLY A 477 -6.62 -12.94 9.41
N SER A 478 -6.73 -11.70 9.90
CA SER A 478 -7.74 -10.71 9.49
C SER A 478 -7.29 -9.85 8.30
N GLY A 479 -6.02 -9.82 7.95
CA GLY A 479 -5.44 -8.93 6.94
C GLY A 479 -4.44 -7.95 7.52
N ASP A 480 -3.25 -7.89 6.93
CA ASP A 480 -2.17 -7.03 7.39
C ASP A 480 -2.27 -5.61 6.84
N VAL A 481 -2.49 -5.43 5.54
CA VAL A 481 -2.41 -4.12 4.87
C VAL A 481 -3.58 -3.20 5.23
N GLU A 482 -4.82 -3.66 5.11
CA GLU A 482 -6.02 -2.84 5.38
C GLU A 482 -6.06 -2.40 6.83
N ILE A 483 -5.71 -3.30 7.76
CA ILE A 483 -5.64 -3.01 9.19
C ILE A 483 -4.49 -2.04 9.47
N ALA A 484 -3.31 -2.25 8.88
CA ALA A 484 -2.19 -1.32 9.02
C ALA A 484 -2.52 0.09 8.53
N ARG A 485 -3.15 0.23 7.35
CA ARG A 485 -3.57 1.53 6.79
C ARG A 485 -4.59 2.23 7.70
N LEU A 486 -5.54 1.46 8.24
CA LEU A 486 -6.53 2.00 9.17
C LEU A 486 -5.87 2.50 10.45
N LEU A 487 -4.98 1.70 11.05
CA LEU A 487 -4.28 2.06 12.27
C LEU A 487 -3.36 3.28 12.07
N GLU A 488 -2.77 3.43 10.88
CA GLU A 488 -1.95 4.60 10.51
C GLU A 488 -2.81 5.86 10.48
N ALA A 489 -3.96 5.79 9.81
CA ALA A 489 -4.91 6.89 9.71
C ALA A 489 -5.50 7.31 11.07
N HIS A 490 -5.48 6.42 12.06
CA HIS A 490 -5.96 6.67 13.42
C HIS A 490 -4.84 6.89 14.45
N HIS A 491 -3.65 7.28 13.96
CA HIS A 491 -2.50 7.69 14.77
C HIS A 491 -2.05 6.61 15.77
N CYS A 492 -2.04 5.34 15.36
CA CYS A 492 -1.24 4.35 16.07
C CYS A 492 0.24 4.74 15.93
N HIS A 493 1.03 4.57 17.00
CA HIS A 493 2.39 5.09 17.02
C HIS A 493 3.38 4.13 16.36
N TYR A 494 3.06 2.83 16.42
CA TYR A 494 3.90 1.74 15.96
C TYR A 494 3.05 0.58 15.47
N LEU A 495 3.57 -0.11 14.46
CA LEU A 495 3.18 -1.50 14.17
C LEU A 495 4.25 -2.45 14.69
N ALA A 496 3.84 -3.67 14.99
CA ALA A 496 4.77 -4.78 15.18
C ALA A 496 4.35 -6.00 14.36
N VAL A 497 5.31 -6.50 13.57
CA VAL A 497 5.24 -7.73 12.78
C VAL A 497 6.13 -8.81 13.41
N ALA A 498 5.92 -10.07 13.04
CA ALA A 498 6.78 -11.16 13.49
C ALA A 498 8.02 -11.25 12.60
N LEU A 499 7.82 -11.23 11.28
CA LEU A 499 8.86 -11.51 10.29
C LEU A 499 9.21 -10.25 9.49
N ILE A 500 10.39 -10.27 8.85
CA ILE A 500 10.86 -9.18 7.99
C ILE A 500 9.91 -9.01 6.80
N ASP A 501 9.53 -10.11 6.13
CA ASP A 501 8.69 -10.07 4.92
C ASP A 501 7.30 -9.47 5.17
N GLU A 502 6.72 -9.70 6.34
CA GLU A 502 5.48 -9.02 6.75
C GLU A 502 5.68 -7.50 6.80
N GLY A 503 6.81 -7.04 7.34
CA GLY A 503 7.14 -5.61 7.40
C GLY A 503 7.46 -5.01 6.03
N VAL A 504 8.18 -5.76 5.19
CA VAL A 504 8.50 -5.37 3.81
C VAL A 504 7.23 -5.17 3.00
N LYS A 505 6.32 -6.15 3.04
CA LYS A 505 5.01 -6.05 2.37
C LYS A 505 4.25 -4.79 2.80
N LEU A 506 4.20 -4.50 4.10
CA LEU A 506 3.56 -3.28 4.60
C LEU A 506 4.22 -2.00 4.07
N ARG A 507 5.55 -1.98 3.92
CA ARG A 507 6.30 -0.84 3.37
C ARG A 507 6.01 -0.64 1.89
N GLU A 508 6.01 -1.71 1.11
CA GLU A 508 5.67 -1.70 -0.32
C GLU A 508 4.24 -1.20 -0.55
N GLU A 509 3.31 -1.62 0.31
CA GLU A 509 1.91 -1.16 0.35
C GLU A 509 1.72 0.26 0.91
N GLY A 510 2.82 0.92 1.27
CA GLY A 510 2.86 2.33 1.56
C GLY A 510 2.67 2.74 3.00
N ILE A 511 2.72 1.81 3.95
CA ILE A 511 2.74 2.12 5.39
C ILE A 511 4.05 2.80 5.74
N ARG A 512 3.97 3.97 6.39
CA ARG A 512 5.11 4.84 6.71
C ARG A 512 5.41 4.93 8.20
N MET A 513 4.43 4.65 9.07
CA MET A 513 4.67 4.61 10.52
C MET A 513 5.76 3.59 10.90
N PRO A 514 6.46 3.76 12.02
CA PRO A 514 7.47 2.80 12.47
C PRO A 514 6.94 1.36 12.59
N ILE A 515 7.71 0.40 12.07
CA ILE A 515 7.37 -1.03 12.10
C ILE A 515 8.48 -1.78 12.85
N MET A 516 8.12 -2.36 13.99
CA MET A 516 9.00 -3.22 14.78
C MET A 516 8.94 -4.66 14.25
N VAL A 517 10.11 -5.25 13.97
CA VAL A 517 10.23 -6.67 13.60
C VAL A 517 10.67 -7.45 14.82
N MET A 518 9.81 -8.34 15.32
CA MET A 518 10.04 -9.02 16.60
C MET A 518 10.90 -10.29 16.51
N ASN A 519 11.08 -10.86 15.31
CA ASN A 519 11.97 -11.99 15.11
C ASN A 519 12.83 -11.77 13.86
N PRO A 520 13.76 -10.79 13.90
CA PRO A 520 14.58 -10.46 12.74
C PRO A 520 15.55 -11.61 12.41
N GLU A 521 15.53 -12.06 11.16
CA GLU A 521 16.47 -13.07 10.69
C GLU A 521 17.83 -12.44 10.39
N SER A 522 18.89 -13.05 10.93
CA SER A 522 20.28 -12.59 10.76
C SER A 522 20.74 -12.43 9.31
N SER A 523 20.22 -13.25 8.40
CA SER A 523 20.58 -13.29 6.97
C SER A 523 20.02 -12.09 6.18
N ALA A 524 18.90 -11.53 6.65
CA ALA A 524 18.13 -10.51 5.95
C ALA A 524 18.21 -9.12 6.61
N LEU A 525 19.16 -8.90 7.52
CA LEU A 525 19.31 -7.61 8.22
C LEU A 525 19.58 -6.44 7.27
N SER A 526 20.29 -6.66 6.17
CA SER A 526 20.51 -5.62 5.15
C SER A 526 19.22 -5.24 4.44
N HIS A 527 18.33 -6.22 4.19
CA HIS A 527 17.02 -6.00 3.58
C HIS A 527 16.12 -5.20 4.52
N MET A 528 16.12 -5.55 5.81
CA MET A 528 15.42 -4.81 6.85
C MET A 528 15.85 -3.32 6.92
N CYS A 529 17.16 -3.04 6.79
CA CYS A 529 17.67 -1.67 6.73
C CYS A 529 17.14 -0.90 5.52
N LYS A 530 17.14 -1.51 4.33
CA LYS A 530 16.63 -0.89 3.09
C LYS A 530 15.16 -0.47 3.21
N HIS A 531 14.36 -1.27 3.92
CA HIS A 531 12.93 -1.03 4.12
C HIS A 531 12.58 -0.23 5.38
N SER A 532 13.57 0.34 6.09
CA SER A 532 13.36 1.15 7.29
C SER A 532 12.50 0.43 8.35
N LEU A 533 12.83 -0.83 8.63
CA LEU A 533 12.19 -1.68 9.63
C LEU A 533 13.04 -1.72 10.92
N GLU A 534 12.43 -1.66 12.10
CA GLU A 534 13.16 -1.53 13.37
C GLU A 534 13.28 -2.91 14.07
N PRO A 535 14.48 -3.51 14.23
CA PRO A 535 14.62 -4.84 14.82
C PRO A 535 14.47 -4.86 16.34
N GLU A 536 13.81 -5.91 16.82
CA GLU A 536 13.99 -6.43 18.17
C GLU A 536 15.37 -7.08 18.30
N VAL A 537 16.16 -6.66 19.30
CA VAL A 537 17.47 -7.23 19.63
C VAL A 537 17.34 -7.98 20.95
N TYR A 538 17.51 -9.30 20.87
CA TYR A 538 17.34 -10.22 21.99
C TYR A 538 18.60 -11.05 22.32
N SER A 539 19.72 -10.82 21.63
CA SER A 539 21.00 -11.49 21.92
C SER A 539 22.19 -10.68 21.42
N LEU A 540 23.37 -10.88 22.01
CA LEU A 540 24.63 -10.25 21.58
C LEU A 540 24.99 -10.64 20.13
N ALA A 541 24.80 -11.91 19.75
CA ALA A 541 25.12 -12.40 18.42
C ALA A 541 24.30 -11.70 17.32
N LEU A 542 23.01 -11.41 17.58
CA LEU A 542 22.18 -10.64 16.66
C LEU A 542 22.65 -9.18 16.56
N LEU A 543 22.96 -8.56 17.71
CA LEU A 543 23.50 -7.20 17.75
C LEU A 543 24.79 -7.06 16.95
N ASP A 544 25.70 -8.03 17.04
CA ASP A 544 26.95 -8.06 16.28
C ASP A 544 26.72 -8.06 14.77
N LYS A 545 25.85 -8.96 14.30
CA LYS A 545 25.52 -9.04 12.88
C LYS A 545 24.81 -7.79 12.38
N LEU A 546 23.99 -7.15 13.22
CA LEU A 546 23.33 -5.90 12.89
C LEU A 546 24.33 -4.74 12.79
N ILE A 547 25.25 -4.63 13.75
CA ILE A 547 26.32 -3.61 13.72
C ILE A 547 27.19 -3.80 12.47
N GLU A 548 27.53 -5.04 12.13
CA GLU A 548 28.30 -5.35 10.92
C GLU A 548 27.53 -5.02 9.63
N SER A 549 26.23 -5.30 9.59
CA SER A 549 25.36 -4.95 8.46
C SER A 549 25.26 -3.42 8.30
N CYS A 550 25.04 -2.70 9.39
CA CYS A 550 25.03 -1.24 9.40
C CYS A 550 26.39 -0.67 8.98
N ARG A 551 27.50 -1.28 9.42
CA ARG A 551 28.86 -0.90 9.02
C ARG A 551 29.04 -1.00 7.52
N ARG A 552 28.64 -2.13 6.93
CA ARG A 552 28.74 -2.40 5.48
C ARG A 552 27.89 -1.45 4.64
N LEU A 553 26.73 -1.06 5.16
CA LEU A 553 25.80 -0.13 4.50
C LEU A 553 26.10 1.35 4.80
N GLY A 554 27.14 1.66 5.57
CA GLY A 554 27.46 3.04 5.94
C GLY A 554 26.46 3.70 6.92
N ILE A 555 25.53 2.94 7.49
CA ILE A 555 24.48 3.44 8.38
C ILE A 555 25.07 3.75 9.77
N THR A 556 24.59 4.83 10.37
CA THR A 556 24.81 5.17 11.78
C THR A 556 23.48 5.39 12.48
N HIS A 557 23.46 5.21 13.81
CA HIS A 557 22.28 5.41 14.66
C HIS A 557 21.02 4.64 14.23
N TYR A 558 21.18 3.46 13.62
CA TYR A 558 20.06 2.63 13.21
C TYR A 558 19.15 2.27 14.40
N PRO A 559 17.83 2.52 14.35
CA PRO A 559 16.95 2.35 15.49
C PRO A 559 16.79 0.86 15.86
N ILE A 560 16.98 0.53 17.13
CA ILE A 560 16.82 -0.84 17.65
C ILE A 560 15.96 -0.87 18.92
N HIS A 561 15.34 -2.02 19.17
CA HIS A 561 14.52 -2.26 20.36
C HIS A 561 15.10 -3.39 21.20
N ILE A 562 15.56 -3.10 22.42
CA ILE A 562 16.17 -4.10 23.30
C ILE A 562 15.07 -4.90 23.99
N LYS A 563 15.14 -6.23 23.91
CA LYS A 563 14.23 -7.11 24.63
C LYS A 563 14.90 -7.78 25.80
N LEU A 564 14.30 -7.62 26.97
CA LEU A 564 14.65 -8.34 28.19
C LEU A 564 13.73 -9.55 28.35
N ASP A 565 14.27 -10.61 28.93
CA ASP A 565 13.48 -11.73 29.41
C ASP A 565 13.43 -11.71 30.93
N THR A 566 12.32 -11.22 31.47
CA THR A 566 12.12 -11.11 32.91
C THR A 566 11.38 -12.33 33.48
N GLY A 567 11.44 -13.50 32.83
CA GLY A 567 10.83 -14.75 33.34
C GLY A 567 9.80 -15.40 32.42
N MET A 568 9.77 -15.04 31.13
CA MET A 568 9.04 -15.80 30.11
C MET A 568 9.88 -16.97 29.56
N HIS A 569 11.21 -16.85 29.62
CA HIS A 569 12.20 -17.82 29.11
C HIS A 569 11.98 -18.17 27.63
N ARG A 570 11.87 -17.13 26.79
CA ARG A 570 11.67 -17.26 25.34
C ARG A 570 12.74 -16.52 24.53
N LEU A 571 12.68 -15.20 24.49
CA LEU A 571 13.61 -14.35 23.74
C LEU A 571 13.86 -13.10 24.58
N GLY A 572 15.13 -12.78 24.77
CA GLY A 572 15.58 -11.58 25.46
C GLY A 572 16.79 -11.87 26.32
N PHE A 573 17.45 -10.82 26.76
CA PHE A 573 18.55 -10.91 27.73
C PHE A 573 17.96 -11.29 29.09
N ASP A 574 18.38 -12.44 29.65
CA ASP A 574 17.81 -13.03 30.87
C ASP A 574 18.77 -13.05 32.07
N THR A 575 20.06 -12.78 31.83
CA THR A 575 21.09 -12.66 32.88
C THR A 575 21.66 -11.25 32.96
N HIS A 576 21.97 -10.80 34.19
CA HIS A 576 22.57 -9.48 34.40
C HIS A 576 23.97 -9.39 33.76
N GLU A 577 24.73 -10.48 33.73
CA GLU A 577 26.04 -10.54 33.06
C GLU A 577 25.93 -10.28 31.55
N GLU A 578 25.02 -10.96 30.85
CA GLU A 578 24.80 -10.73 29.41
C GLU A 578 24.29 -9.30 29.14
N PHE A 579 23.43 -8.79 30.03
CA PHE A 579 22.95 -7.42 29.96
C PHE A 579 24.08 -6.39 30.10
N LEU A 580 25.04 -6.59 31.01
CA LEU A 580 26.22 -5.72 31.13
C LEU A 580 27.08 -5.74 29.86
N LEU A 581 27.28 -6.92 29.25
CA LEU A 581 28.00 -7.05 27.97
C LEU A 581 27.28 -6.33 26.83
N LEU A 582 25.94 -6.37 26.82
CA LEU A 582 25.13 -5.60 25.88
C LEU A 582 25.40 -4.09 26.04
N LEU A 583 25.41 -3.59 27.28
CA LEU A 583 25.64 -2.17 27.55
C LEU A 583 27.02 -1.69 27.09
N ASP A 584 28.07 -2.47 27.36
CA ASP A 584 29.44 -2.16 26.92
C ASP A 584 29.54 -2.12 25.39
N LYS A 585 28.84 -3.03 24.71
CA LYS A 585 28.76 -3.05 23.25
C LYS A 585 28.00 -1.86 22.69
N LEU A 586 26.89 -1.45 23.31
CA LEU A 586 26.13 -0.27 22.90
C LEU A 586 26.92 1.03 23.07
N LYS A 587 27.73 1.16 24.13
CA LYS A 587 28.62 2.31 24.35
C LYS A 587 29.74 2.44 23.32
N SER A 588 30.23 1.30 22.82
CA SER A 588 31.39 1.26 21.93
C SER A 588 31.05 1.39 20.44
N THR A 589 29.77 1.62 20.10
CA THR A 589 29.30 1.73 18.71
C THR A 589 28.40 2.95 18.51
N ASN A 590 28.52 3.60 17.36
CA ASN A 590 27.56 4.61 16.88
C ASN A 590 26.66 4.07 15.75
N ARG A 591 26.74 2.77 15.46
CA ARG A 591 26.04 2.15 14.32
C ARG A 591 24.56 1.97 14.57
N VAL A 592 24.18 1.75 15.82
CA VAL A 592 22.80 1.54 16.26
C VAL A 592 22.45 2.55 17.35
N ARG A 593 21.17 2.82 17.54
CA ARG A 593 20.65 3.66 18.62
C ARG A 593 19.46 2.98 19.26
N VAL A 594 19.48 2.82 20.59
CA VAL A 594 18.36 2.21 21.31
C VAL A 594 17.18 3.16 21.29
N LYS A 595 16.07 2.72 20.70
CA LYS A 595 14.82 3.48 20.61
C LYS A 595 13.83 3.07 21.69
N SER A 596 13.79 1.78 22.02
CA SER A 596 13.02 1.29 23.15
C SER A 596 13.68 0.11 23.86
N ILE A 597 13.24 -0.14 25.09
CA ILE A 597 13.51 -1.35 25.86
C ILE A 597 12.19 -1.95 26.32
N PHE A 598 12.06 -3.28 26.28
CA PHE A 598 10.83 -3.95 26.65
C PHE A 598 11.00 -5.37 27.17
N THR A 599 9.98 -5.85 27.88
CA THR A 599 9.80 -7.27 28.25
C THR A 599 8.41 -7.75 27.86
N HIS A 600 8.19 -9.06 27.86
CA HIS A 600 6.87 -9.68 27.71
C HIS A 600 6.42 -10.34 29.03
N LEU A 601 5.23 -9.97 29.50
CA LEU A 601 4.66 -10.54 30.72
C LEU A 601 4.18 -11.97 30.47
N ALA A 602 4.59 -12.90 31.33
CA ALA A 602 4.36 -14.33 31.17
C ALA A 602 2.99 -14.80 31.68
N ALA A 603 2.39 -14.09 32.64
CA ALA A 603 1.18 -14.51 33.32
C ALA A 603 0.21 -13.34 33.62
N ALA A 604 0.25 -12.28 32.81
CA ALA A 604 -0.60 -11.12 33.02
C ALA A 604 -2.09 -11.42 32.79
N ASP A 605 -2.43 -12.54 32.15
CA ASP A 605 -3.76 -13.09 31.93
C ASP A 605 -4.26 -13.97 33.10
N ASP A 606 -3.38 -14.38 34.02
CA ASP A 606 -3.75 -15.18 35.19
C ASP A 606 -3.85 -14.30 36.45
N ILE A 607 -5.04 -14.25 37.05
CA ILE A 607 -5.29 -13.46 38.26
C ILE A 607 -4.62 -14.01 39.52
N THR A 608 -4.25 -15.29 39.50
CA THR A 608 -3.56 -15.93 40.62
C THR A 608 -2.04 -15.71 40.59
N ALA A 609 -1.52 -15.16 39.49
CA ALA A 609 -0.09 -14.97 39.23
C ALA A 609 0.38 -13.51 39.32
N ASP A 610 -0.35 -12.65 40.02
CA ASP A 610 -0.07 -11.20 40.09
C ASP A 610 1.30 -10.88 40.69
N GLU A 611 1.69 -11.59 41.75
CA GLU A 611 3.00 -11.42 42.37
C GLU A 611 4.14 -11.69 41.37
N LYS A 612 3.98 -12.73 40.54
CA LYS A 612 4.94 -13.03 39.47
C LYS A 612 5.00 -11.89 38.45
N THR A 613 3.85 -11.41 37.99
CA THR A 613 3.76 -10.31 37.02
C THR A 613 4.38 -9.01 37.55
N LEU A 614 4.10 -8.66 38.81
CA LEU A 614 4.68 -7.51 39.49
C LEU A 614 6.20 -7.66 39.67
N GLY A 615 6.69 -8.87 39.97
CA GLY A 615 8.12 -9.17 39.99
C GLY A 615 8.79 -8.93 38.64
N GLN A 616 8.18 -9.38 37.53
CA GLN A 616 8.69 -9.12 36.17
C GLN A 616 8.77 -7.62 35.87
N LEU A 617 7.74 -6.86 36.23
CA LEU A 617 7.69 -5.41 36.04
C LEU A 617 8.78 -4.69 36.84
N HIS A 618 9.02 -5.11 38.07
CA HIS A 618 10.08 -4.54 38.90
C HIS A 618 11.47 -4.78 38.31
N THR A 619 11.79 -6.02 37.95
CA THR A 619 13.06 -6.36 37.29
C THR A 619 13.25 -5.57 36.00
N PHE A 620 12.20 -5.46 35.18
CA PHE A 620 12.22 -4.68 33.95
C PHE A 620 12.56 -3.20 34.19
N GLN A 621 11.90 -2.56 35.17
CA GLN A 621 12.13 -1.16 35.49
C GLN A 621 13.57 -0.92 35.95
N THR A 622 14.11 -1.78 36.82
CA THR A 622 15.49 -1.68 37.30
C THR A 622 16.50 -1.73 36.15
N TRP A 623 16.35 -2.68 35.23
CA TRP A 623 17.29 -2.81 34.10
C TRP A 623 17.10 -1.70 33.06
N ALA A 624 15.87 -1.22 32.85
CA ALA A 624 15.62 -0.07 31.98
C ALA A 624 16.30 1.21 32.51
N GLU A 625 16.22 1.47 33.81
CA GLU A 625 16.92 2.59 34.46
C GLU A 625 18.44 2.45 34.35
N GLU A 626 18.98 1.24 34.54
CA GLU A 626 20.41 0.97 34.38
C GLU A 626 20.88 1.19 32.93
N LEU A 627 20.07 0.81 31.94
CA LEU A 627 20.35 1.07 30.53
C LEU A 627 20.37 2.58 30.23
N GLU A 628 19.35 3.34 30.65
CA GLU A 628 19.30 4.79 30.41
C GLU A 628 20.46 5.52 31.08
N LYS A 629 20.79 5.18 32.34
CA LYS A 629 21.94 5.75 33.07
C LYS A 629 23.25 5.46 32.35
N THR A 630 23.38 4.26 31.80
CA THR A 630 24.57 3.83 31.09
C THR A 630 24.72 4.48 29.72
N LEU A 631 23.63 4.68 28.99
CA LEU A 631 23.61 5.30 27.67
C LEU A 631 23.62 6.84 27.71
N GLY A 632 23.18 7.45 28.81
CA GLY A 632 23.13 8.90 28.99
C GLY A 632 21.97 9.58 28.26
N TYR A 633 20.95 8.83 27.81
CA TYR A 633 19.72 9.35 27.21
C TYR A 633 18.53 8.44 27.53
N THR A 634 17.31 8.99 27.41
CA THR A 634 16.06 8.27 27.68
C THR A 634 15.62 7.43 26.48
N VAL A 635 14.96 6.30 26.75
CA VAL A 635 14.42 5.39 25.74
C VAL A 635 12.97 5.05 26.08
N LEU A 636 12.19 4.65 25.07
CA LEU A 636 10.81 4.25 25.31
C LEU A 636 10.77 2.93 26.09
N LYS A 637 10.00 2.89 27.19
CA LYS A 637 9.79 1.69 28.02
C LYS A 637 8.39 1.14 27.80
N HIS A 638 8.31 -0.17 27.53
CA HIS A 638 7.02 -0.84 27.36
C HIS A 638 7.02 -2.28 27.87
N ALA A 639 6.07 -2.66 28.72
CA ALA A 639 5.95 -4.04 29.21
C ALA A 639 4.58 -4.68 28.92
N LEU A 640 3.52 -3.88 28.86
CA LEU A 640 2.16 -4.39 28.87
C LEU A 640 1.71 -4.92 27.50
N ASN A 641 1.25 -6.18 27.48
CA ASN A 641 0.40 -6.75 26.43
C ASN A 641 -1.09 -6.44 26.71
N SER A 642 -2.04 -6.93 25.90
CA SER A 642 -3.48 -6.70 26.12
C SER A 642 -3.96 -7.01 27.55
N ALA A 643 -3.48 -8.09 28.16
CA ALA A 643 -3.80 -8.44 29.55
C ALA A 643 -3.22 -7.41 30.53
N GLY A 644 -1.94 -7.08 30.34
CA GLY A 644 -1.23 -6.06 31.11
C GLY A 644 -1.93 -4.70 31.08
N ILE A 645 -2.36 -4.23 29.89
CA ILE A 645 -3.06 -2.95 29.73
C ILE A 645 -4.34 -2.92 30.57
N SER A 646 -5.08 -4.03 30.56
CA SER A 646 -6.37 -4.13 31.24
C SER A 646 -6.23 -4.21 32.76
N ARG A 647 -5.21 -4.93 33.26
CA ARG A 647 -5.08 -5.29 34.69
C ARG A 647 -4.07 -4.46 35.46
N PHE A 648 -3.04 -3.98 34.77
CA PHE A 648 -1.92 -3.24 35.34
C PHE A 648 -1.68 -1.88 34.64
N PRO A 649 -2.73 -1.07 34.34
CA PRO A 649 -2.58 0.15 33.55
C PRO A 649 -1.63 1.19 34.16
N LYS A 650 -1.42 1.15 35.49
CA LYS A 650 -0.43 2.00 36.20
C LYS A 650 1.02 1.76 35.75
N TYR A 651 1.29 0.64 35.08
CA TYR A 651 2.60 0.28 34.55
C TYR A 651 2.66 0.45 33.02
N SER A 652 1.79 1.28 32.43
CA SER A 652 1.77 1.54 30.98
C SER A 652 3.06 2.17 30.47
N MET A 653 3.74 2.95 31.33
CA MET A 653 4.99 3.65 31.01
C MET A 653 4.84 4.48 29.73
N ASP A 654 5.82 4.45 28.82
CA ASP A 654 5.81 5.28 27.61
C ASP A 654 4.95 4.68 26.50
N MET A 655 4.80 3.35 26.47
CA MET A 655 4.15 2.64 25.38
C MET A 655 3.58 1.28 25.80
N VAL A 656 2.49 0.84 25.16
CA VAL A 656 1.88 -0.48 25.39
C VAL A 656 1.69 -1.23 24.07
N ARG A 657 1.62 -2.57 24.14
CA ARG A 657 1.50 -3.44 22.96
C ARG A 657 0.13 -4.10 22.92
N LEU A 658 -0.70 -3.64 22.01
CA LEU A 658 -2.08 -4.10 21.87
C LEU A 658 -2.20 -5.13 20.75
N GLY A 659 -2.42 -6.38 21.14
CA GLY A 659 -2.62 -7.50 20.22
C GLY A 659 -4.06 -8.00 20.25
N ILE A 660 -4.31 -9.12 20.92
CA ILE A 660 -5.61 -9.82 20.91
C ILE A 660 -6.82 -8.93 21.25
N GLY A 661 -6.62 -7.99 22.19
CA GLY A 661 -7.66 -7.03 22.56
C GLY A 661 -8.09 -6.09 21.43
N LEU A 662 -7.20 -5.77 20.47
CA LEU A 662 -7.52 -4.98 19.28
C LEU A 662 -8.58 -5.67 18.41
N TYR A 663 -8.52 -7.01 18.35
CA TYR A 663 -9.38 -7.84 17.52
C TYR A 663 -10.69 -8.25 18.22
N GLY A 664 -10.93 -7.74 19.43
CA GLY A 664 -12.20 -7.92 20.14
C GLY A 664 -12.27 -9.13 21.04
N TYR A 665 -11.13 -9.75 21.35
CA TYR A 665 -11.09 -10.95 22.19
C TYR A 665 -10.45 -10.61 23.54
N PRO A 666 -11.14 -10.87 24.67
CA PRO A 666 -10.59 -10.62 25.98
C PRO A 666 -9.38 -11.53 26.23
N PRO A 667 -8.30 -11.01 26.81
CA PRO A 667 -7.06 -11.77 26.98
C PRO A 667 -7.11 -12.78 28.14
N TYR A 668 -8.19 -12.79 28.92
CA TYR A 668 -8.46 -13.73 30.02
C TYR A 668 -9.97 -13.88 30.21
N GLU A 669 -10.40 -14.89 30.96
CA GLU A 669 -11.81 -15.05 31.32
C GLU A 669 -12.24 -13.95 32.30
N ASP A 670 -12.75 -12.84 31.75
CA ASP A 670 -13.41 -11.80 32.52
C ASP A 670 -14.93 -12.03 32.53
N LYS A 671 -15.52 -12.10 33.73
CA LYS A 671 -16.98 -12.10 33.93
C LYS A 671 -17.55 -10.67 34.06
N GLY A 672 -16.70 -9.64 33.95
CA GLY A 672 -17.01 -8.22 34.11
C GLY A 672 -17.01 -7.40 32.82
N THR A 673 -16.47 -6.18 32.91
CA THR A 673 -16.64 -5.06 31.96
C THR A 673 -15.89 -5.23 30.64
N LEU A 674 -14.78 -5.98 30.57
CA LEU A 674 -14.03 -6.13 29.32
C LEU A 674 -14.82 -6.91 28.28
N LYS A 675 -15.47 -8.00 28.69
CA LYS A 675 -16.26 -8.85 27.80
C LYS A 675 -17.44 -8.09 27.16
N THR A 676 -17.97 -7.08 27.85
CA THR A 676 -19.08 -6.26 27.35
C THR A 676 -18.64 -5.04 26.54
N SER A 677 -17.35 -4.68 26.61
CA SER A 677 -16.81 -3.48 25.94
C SER A 677 -16.07 -3.78 24.64
N LEU A 678 -15.65 -5.04 24.41
CA LEU A 678 -14.94 -5.45 23.21
C LEU A 678 -15.90 -6.03 22.17
N ARG A 679 -15.69 -5.65 20.92
CA ARG A 679 -16.47 -6.09 19.76
C ARG A 679 -15.63 -7.01 18.89
N ALA A 680 -16.11 -8.22 18.63
CA ALA A 680 -15.42 -9.18 17.78
C ALA A 680 -15.21 -8.59 16.37
N VAL A 681 -13.97 -8.60 15.90
CA VAL A 681 -13.63 -8.00 14.59
C VAL A 681 -13.94 -8.95 13.43
N ALA A 682 -13.85 -10.28 13.64
CA ALA A 682 -13.98 -11.27 12.58
C ALA A 682 -15.29 -12.05 12.68
N SER A 683 -15.94 -12.29 11.53
CA SER A 683 -17.10 -13.19 11.39
C SER A 683 -16.90 -14.10 10.19
N LEU A 684 -17.12 -15.40 10.33
CA LEU A 684 -16.94 -16.37 9.25
C LEU A 684 -18.29 -16.94 8.81
N LYS A 685 -18.55 -16.80 7.52
CA LYS A 685 -19.79 -17.20 6.87
C LYS A 685 -19.50 -18.08 5.67
N SER A 686 -20.47 -18.90 5.30
CA SER A 686 -20.45 -19.74 4.11
C SER A 686 -21.86 -19.95 3.58
N ILE A 687 -22.03 -20.85 2.61
CA ILE A 687 -23.34 -21.20 2.03
C ILE A 687 -23.57 -22.71 2.06
N ILE A 688 -24.82 -23.13 1.92
CA ILE A 688 -25.16 -24.54 1.70
C ILE A 688 -25.02 -24.85 0.20
N LEU A 689 -24.05 -25.68 -0.18
CA LEU A 689 -23.87 -26.08 -1.57
C LEU A 689 -24.92 -27.07 -2.05
N GLN A 690 -25.18 -28.07 -1.21
CA GLN A 690 -26.02 -29.19 -1.57
C GLN A 690 -26.73 -29.74 -0.35
N ILE A 691 -27.98 -30.12 -0.51
CA ILE A 691 -28.75 -30.82 0.51
C ILE A 691 -28.98 -32.26 0.06
N LYS A 692 -28.73 -33.22 0.97
CA LYS A 692 -28.93 -34.64 0.72
C LYS A 692 -29.84 -35.27 1.77
N GLN A 693 -30.56 -36.30 1.35
CA GLN A 693 -31.26 -37.21 2.24
C GLN A 693 -30.42 -38.48 2.40
N ILE A 694 -30.23 -38.91 3.65
CA ILE A 694 -29.45 -40.09 4.01
C ILE A 694 -30.39 -41.07 4.72
N PRO A 695 -30.52 -42.32 4.23
CA PRO A 695 -31.30 -43.35 4.90
C PRO A 695 -30.77 -43.69 6.30
N ALA A 696 -31.63 -44.26 7.15
CA ALA A 696 -31.17 -44.88 8.38
C ALA A 696 -30.22 -46.06 8.08
N GLY A 697 -29.11 -46.15 8.80
CA GLY A 697 -28.07 -47.17 8.62
C GLY A 697 -26.90 -46.76 7.72
N ASP A 698 -27.03 -45.68 6.95
CA ASP A 698 -25.92 -45.14 6.13
C ASP A 698 -25.04 -44.18 6.94
N SER A 699 -23.78 -44.03 6.54
CA SER A 699 -22.79 -43.20 7.24
C SER A 699 -22.38 -41.94 6.48
N VAL A 700 -21.98 -40.90 7.20
CA VAL A 700 -21.53 -39.61 6.64
C VAL A 700 -20.01 -39.42 6.77
N GLY A 701 -19.35 -39.13 5.65
CA GLY A 701 -17.94 -38.75 5.59
C GLY A 701 -16.94 -39.90 5.81
N TYR A 702 -15.66 -39.56 5.93
CA TYR A 702 -14.57 -40.55 6.06
C TYR A 702 -14.62 -41.33 7.37
N GLY A 703 -14.37 -42.64 7.28
CA GLY A 703 -14.23 -43.55 8.43
C GLY A 703 -15.55 -44.00 9.05
N THR A 704 -16.69 -43.69 8.43
CA THR A 704 -18.04 -44.13 8.85
C THR A 704 -18.38 -43.87 10.33
N HIS A 705 -17.76 -42.85 10.94
CA HIS A 705 -17.85 -42.58 12.38
C HIS A 705 -19.20 -41.96 12.81
N ALA A 706 -19.98 -41.45 11.86
CA ALA A 706 -21.35 -41.00 12.08
C ALA A 706 -22.29 -41.84 11.21
N THR A 707 -22.89 -42.88 11.80
CA THR A 707 -23.97 -43.64 11.17
C THR A 707 -25.30 -43.00 11.53
N ALA A 708 -26.17 -42.82 10.54
CA ALA A 708 -27.48 -42.22 10.74
C ALA A 708 -28.43 -43.24 11.39
N ASP A 709 -28.75 -43.07 12.68
CA ASP A 709 -29.70 -43.96 13.37
C ASP A 709 -31.15 -43.84 12.83
N THR A 710 -31.45 -42.71 12.20
CA THR A 710 -32.73 -42.36 11.58
C THR A 710 -32.47 -41.68 10.24
N PRO A 711 -33.44 -41.59 9.31
CA PRO A 711 -33.26 -40.81 8.09
C PRO A 711 -32.85 -39.37 8.41
N ARG A 712 -31.77 -38.89 7.80
CA ARG A 712 -31.21 -37.54 8.04
C ARG A 712 -31.27 -36.70 6.79
N ARG A 713 -31.58 -35.42 6.97
CA ARG A 713 -31.38 -34.37 5.96
C ARG A 713 -30.08 -33.66 6.29
N ILE A 714 -29.11 -33.65 5.39
CA ILE A 714 -27.81 -33.01 5.63
C ILE A 714 -27.54 -31.90 4.62
N GLY A 715 -26.86 -30.85 5.07
CA GLY A 715 -26.31 -29.79 4.21
C GLY A 715 -24.80 -29.96 4.06
N ILE A 716 -24.29 -29.72 2.85
CA ILE A 716 -22.86 -29.68 2.56
C ILE A 716 -22.42 -28.21 2.48
N VAL A 717 -21.45 -27.83 3.28
CA VAL A 717 -20.89 -26.47 3.36
C VAL A 717 -19.45 -26.50 2.82
N PRO A 718 -19.06 -25.59 1.91
CA PRO A 718 -17.77 -25.60 1.21
C PRO A 718 -16.67 -24.95 2.06
N ILE A 719 -16.43 -25.56 3.22
CA ILE A 719 -15.35 -25.19 4.10
C ILE A 719 -14.91 -26.41 4.89
N GLY A 720 -13.62 -26.71 4.82
CA GLY A 720 -13.05 -27.89 5.46
C GLY A 720 -11.81 -27.58 6.29
N TYR A 721 -11.06 -28.62 6.63
CA TYR A 721 -9.84 -28.44 7.42
C TYR A 721 -8.71 -27.76 6.65
N ALA A 722 -8.71 -27.79 5.31
CA ALA A 722 -7.76 -27.02 4.50
C ALA A 722 -8.05 -25.51 4.54
N ASP A 723 -9.25 -25.13 4.98
CA ASP A 723 -9.70 -23.74 5.11
C ASP A 723 -9.60 -23.21 6.56
N GLY A 724 -9.24 -24.07 7.51
CA GLY A 724 -9.04 -23.73 8.93
C GLY A 724 -10.05 -24.33 9.90
N ILE A 725 -10.98 -25.17 9.45
CA ILE A 725 -11.95 -25.85 10.34
C ILE A 725 -11.33 -27.15 10.90
N ASP A 726 -10.92 -27.14 12.17
CA ASP A 726 -10.30 -28.30 12.82
C ASP A 726 -11.20 -29.55 12.77
N ARG A 727 -10.61 -30.71 12.45
CA ARG A 727 -11.35 -31.98 12.33
C ARG A 727 -12.11 -32.40 13.59
N ARG A 728 -11.64 -31.99 14.77
CA ARG A 728 -12.29 -32.25 16.06
C ARG A 728 -13.63 -31.54 16.21
N LEU A 729 -13.93 -30.53 15.38
CA LEU A 729 -15.23 -29.85 15.30
C LEU A 729 -16.31 -30.68 14.56
N GLY A 730 -15.94 -31.81 13.97
CA GLY A 730 -16.88 -32.75 13.37
C GLY A 730 -17.75 -33.50 14.41
N ASN A 731 -18.63 -34.37 13.92
CA ASN A 731 -19.44 -35.29 14.71
C ASN A 731 -20.26 -34.61 15.85
N GLY A 732 -20.79 -33.42 15.60
CA GLY A 732 -21.66 -32.70 16.53
C GLY A 732 -20.94 -31.80 17.54
N ASN A 733 -19.62 -31.76 17.50
CA ASN A 733 -18.82 -30.91 18.38
C ASN A 733 -18.87 -29.41 18.00
N MET A 734 -19.44 -29.08 16.85
CA MET A 734 -19.71 -27.71 16.41
C MET A 734 -21.15 -27.58 15.92
N SER A 735 -21.70 -26.38 15.96
CA SER A 735 -22.93 -26.05 15.23
C SER A 735 -22.76 -24.73 14.51
N VAL A 736 -23.38 -24.63 13.33
CA VAL A 736 -23.49 -23.38 12.57
C VAL A 736 -24.87 -22.76 12.80
N ARG A 737 -24.97 -21.44 12.64
CA ARG A 737 -26.26 -20.73 12.69
C ARG A 737 -26.82 -20.56 11.28
N LEU A 738 -28.09 -20.92 11.13
CA LEU A 738 -28.85 -20.81 9.88
C LEU A 738 -29.50 -19.42 9.77
N GLN A 739 -30.04 -19.10 8.59
CA GLN A 739 -30.65 -17.80 8.32
C GLN A 739 -31.88 -17.50 9.20
N ASP A 740 -32.64 -18.53 9.59
CA ASP A 740 -33.77 -18.43 10.53
C ASP A 740 -33.35 -18.32 12.00
N GLY A 741 -32.03 -18.32 12.28
CA GLY A 741 -31.45 -18.24 13.61
C GLY A 741 -31.29 -19.59 14.33
N SER A 742 -31.80 -20.68 13.77
CA SER A 742 -31.62 -22.02 14.35
C SER A 742 -30.17 -22.51 14.23
N LEU A 743 -29.78 -23.47 15.07
CA LEU A 743 -28.45 -24.07 15.06
C LEU A 743 -28.48 -25.46 14.43
N ALA A 744 -27.59 -25.69 13.47
CA ALA A 744 -27.39 -26.99 12.82
C ALA A 744 -26.04 -27.59 13.25
N PRO A 745 -26.01 -28.74 13.94
CA PRO A 745 -24.77 -29.37 14.38
C PRO A 745 -24.01 -29.99 13.20
N THR A 746 -22.69 -30.09 13.30
CA THR A 746 -21.89 -30.86 12.33
C THR A 746 -22.23 -32.34 12.39
N ILE A 747 -22.13 -33.04 11.26
CA ILE A 747 -22.33 -34.50 11.19
C ILE A 747 -21.21 -35.14 10.38
N GLY A 748 -20.65 -36.22 10.91
CA GLY A 748 -19.46 -36.85 10.33
C GLY A 748 -18.19 -36.03 10.55
N ASN A 749 -17.08 -36.56 10.04
CA ASN A 749 -15.79 -35.87 10.10
C ASN A 749 -15.74 -34.68 9.14
N ILE A 750 -15.08 -33.59 9.56
CA ILE A 750 -14.72 -32.50 8.66
C ILE A 750 -13.79 -33.03 7.56
N CYS A 751 -14.13 -32.76 6.31
CA CYS A 751 -13.35 -33.16 5.13
C CYS A 751 -12.38 -32.05 4.72
N MET A 752 -11.58 -32.28 3.67
CA MET A 752 -10.53 -31.34 3.24
C MET A 752 -11.11 -29.97 2.87
N ASP A 753 -12.11 -29.97 1.99
CA ASP A 753 -12.70 -28.75 1.40
C ASP A 753 -14.19 -28.58 1.72
N ALA A 754 -14.74 -29.42 2.62
CA ALA A 754 -16.15 -29.37 2.99
C ALA A 754 -16.43 -29.90 4.39
N MET A 755 -17.55 -29.46 4.97
CA MET A 755 -18.14 -30.02 6.17
C MET A 755 -19.63 -30.29 5.95
N MET A 756 -20.17 -31.25 6.70
CA MET A 756 -21.58 -31.59 6.66
C MET A 756 -22.27 -31.13 7.95
N ILE A 757 -23.48 -30.61 7.81
CA ILE A 757 -24.33 -30.17 8.91
C ILE A 757 -25.65 -30.92 8.88
N ASP A 758 -26.20 -31.24 10.05
CA ASP A 758 -27.49 -31.91 10.19
C ASP A 758 -28.63 -30.87 10.11
N LEU A 759 -29.42 -30.97 9.05
CA LEU A 759 -30.59 -30.14 8.74
C LEU A 759 -31.91 -30.89 8.98
N THR A 760 -31.88 -32.04 9.66
CA THR A 760 -33.08 -32.88 9.89
C THR A 760 -34.18 -32.12 10.62
N GLN A 761 -33.82 -31.21 11.54
CA GLN A 761 -34.77 -30.37 12.26
C GLN A 761 -35.07 -29.03 11.56
N ALA A 762 -34.37 -28.73 10.46
CA ALA A 762 -34.45 -27.48 9.71
C ALA A 762 -34.97 -27.74 8.28
N SER A 763 -36.27 -28.01 8.16
CA SER A 763 -36.90 -28.46 6.90
C SER A 763 -37.07 -27.35 5.85
N SER A 764 -37.10 -26.08 6.26
CA SER A 764 -37.28 -24.91 5.39
C SER A 764 -36.00 -24.43 4.69
N VAL A 765 -34.83 -24.88 5.15
CA VAL A 765 -33.53 -24.40 4.66
C VAL A 765 -33.25 -24.91 3.25
N SER A 766 -32.83 -24.02 2.35
CA SER A 766 -32.55 -24.33 0.93
C SER A 766 -31.07 -24.25 0.57
N GLU A 767 -30.69 -24.86 -0.56
CA GLU A 767 -29.35 -24.68 -1.15
C GLU A 767 -29.13 -23.21 -1.52
N GLY A 768 -27.92 -22.71 -1.31
CA GLY A 768 -27.53 -21.31 -1.48
C GLY A 768 -27.77 -20.41 -0.27
N GLU A 769 -28.49 -20.89 0.76
CA GLU A 769 -28.67 -20.12 2.00
C GLU A 769 -27.35 -19.95 2.77
N GLU A 770 -27.19 -18.79 3.40
CA GLU A 770 -26.03 -18.45 4.22
C GLU A 770 -26.05 -19.24 5.54
N VAL A 771 -24.86 -19.71 5.92
CA VAL A 771 -24.60 -20.28 7.24
C VAL A 771 -23.49 -19.52 7.93
N VAL A 772 -23.68 -19.21 9.21
CA VAL A 772 -22.70 -18.49 10.02
C VAL A 772 -21.97 -19.49 10.92
N ILE A 773 -20.66 -19.53 10.83
CA ILE A 773 -19.80 -20.44 11.58
C ILE A 773 -19.43 -19.82 12.92
N PHE A 774 -19.05 -18.53 12.89
CA PHE A 774 -18.93 -17.70 14.09
C PHE A 774 -19.14 -16.23 13.75
N ASP A 775 -19.69 -15.50 14.71
CA ASP A 775 -19.88 -14.05 14.69
C ASP A 775 -20.13 -13.55 16.13
N GLU A 776 -20.70 -12.35 16.30
CA GLU A 776 -21.03 -11.79 17.61
C GLU A 776 -22.14 -12.59 18.34
N GLN A 777 -23.10 -13.17 17.60
CA GLN A 777 -24.21 -13.97 18.16
C GLN A 777 -23.81 -15.44 18.38
N LEU A 778 -22.85 -15.94 17.61
CA LEU A 778 -22.27 -17.27 17.70
C LEU A 778 -20.76 -17.14 17.98
N PRO A 779 -20.36 -16.86 19.24
CA PRO A 779 -18.99 -16.42 19.53
C PRO A 779 -17.95 -17.50 19.26
N LEU A 780 -16.82 -17.07 18.69
CA LEU A 780 -15.67 -17.91 18.36
C LEU A 780 -15.12 -18.70 19.57
N GLN A 781 -15.24 -18.15 20.79
CA GLN A 781 -14.82 -18.79 22.04
C GLN A 781 -15.44 -20.18 22.22
N ARG A 782 -16.65 -20.41 21.70
CA ARG A 782 -17.28 -21.74 21.74
C ARG A 782 -16.44 -22.80 21.02
N LEU A 783 -15.87 -22.43 19.87
CA LEU A 783 -15.03 -23.32 19.09
C LEU A 783 -13.70 -23.57 19.81
N SER A 784 -13.10 -22.53 20.37
CA SER A 784 -11.82 -22.66 21.08
C SER A 784 -11.95 -23.50 22.35
N SER A 785 -13.03 -23.31 23.13
CA SER A 785 -13.35 -24.17 24.28
C SER A 785 -13.53 -25.63 23.89
N THR A 786 -14.22 -25.90 22.77
CA THR A 786 -14.40 -27.27 22.25
C THR A 786 -13.06 -27.92 21.88
N LEU A 787 -12.14 -27.13 21.32
CA LEU A 787 -10.82 -27.60 20.88
C LEU A 787 -9.77 -27.64 22.01
N GLY A 788 -10.09 -27.09 23.19
CA GLY A 788 -9.13 -26.91 24.28
C GLY A 788 -8.02 -25.92 23.93
N THR A 789 -8.35 -24.88 23.16
CA THR A 789 -7.42 -23.82 22.75
C THR A 789 -8.04 -22.42 22.94
N ILE A 790 -7.37 -21.40 22.40
CA ILE A 790 -7.70 -19.98 22.42
C ILE A 790 -8.32 -19.51 21.09
N PRO A 791 -9.12 -18.43 21.10
CA PRO A 791 -9.77 -17.93 19.89
C PRO A 791 -8.81 -17.61 18.73
N TYR A 792 -7.65 -17.04 19.04
CA TYR A 792 -6.72 -16.59 18.00
C TYR A 792 -6.06 -17.73 17.24
N GLU A 793 -5.85 -18.91 17.84
CA GLU A 793 -5.34 -20.07 17.10
C GLU A 793 -6.30 -20.44 15.96
N ILE A 794 -7.61 -20.31 16.20
CA ILE A 794 -8.63 -20.56 15.18
C ILE A 794 -8.56 -19.50 14.07
N ILE A 795 -8.53 -18.20 14.42
CA ILE A 795 -8.51 -17.12 13.41
C ILE A 795 -7.25 -17.20 12.54
N THR A 796 -6.09 -17.41 13.16
CA THR A 796 -4.82 -17.54 12.42
C THR A 796 -4.76 -18.80 11.56
N SER A 797 -5.58 -19.81 11.87
CA SER A 797 -5.68 -21.03 11.07
C SER A 797 -6.60 -20.88 9.87
N ILE A 798 -7.40 -19.80 9.78
CA ILE A 798 -8.25 -19.54 8.61
C ILE A 798 -7.37 -19.27 7.39
N SER A 799 -7.43 -20.19 6.43
CA SER A 799 -6.59 -20.20 5.24
C SER A 799 -6.76 -18.95 4.38
N SER A 800 -5.71 -18.54 3.67
CA SER A 800 -5.77 -17.48 2.65
C SER A 800 -6.71 -17.79 1.47
N ARG A 801 -7.18 -19.04 1.35
CA ARG A 801 -8.25 -19.45 0.40
C ARG A 801 -9.59 -18.77 0.66
N ILE A 802 -9.86 -18.41 1.92
CA ILE A 802 -11.08 -17.73 2.33
C ILE A 802 -10.94 -16.23 2.07
N ALA A 803 -11.92 -15.60 1.41
CA ALA A 803 -11.86 -14.15 1.21
C ALA A 803 -11.90 -13.42 2.54
N ARG A 804 -11.16 -12.32 2.63
CA ARG A 804 -11.42 -11.30 3.64
C ARG A 804 -12.26 -10.20 3.01
N HIS A 805 -13.36 -9.85 3.65
CA HIS A 805 -14.19 -8.72 3.26
C HIS A 805 -14.15 -7.67 4.36
N TYR A 806 -13.64 -6.48 4.06
CA TYR A 806 -13.47 -5.40 5.02
C TYR A 806 -14.64 -4.42 4.92
N PHE A 807 -15.30 -4.14 6.03
CA PHE A 807 -16.42 -3.21 6.06
C PHE A 807 -16.37 -2.27 7.26
N ARG A 808 -17.12 -1.18 7.16
CA ARG A 808 -17.38 -0.20 8.22
C ARG A 808 -18.89 -0.09 8.39
N GLU A 809 -19.33 -0.05 9.63
CA GLU A 809 -20.73 0.21 10.00
C GLU A 809 -21.15 1.65 9.80
#